data_AF-A0A4S3K8F8-F1
#
_entry.id   AF-A0A4S3K8F8-F1
#
_cell.length_a   1.000
_cell.length_b   1.000
_cell.length_c   1.000
_cell.angle_alpha   90.00
_cell.angle_beta   90.00
_cell.angle_gamma   90.00
#
_symmetry.space_group_name_H-M   'P 1'
#
loop_
_entity.id
_entity.type
_entity.pdbx_description
1 polymer ?
#
loop_
_entity_poly.entity_id
_entity_poly.type
_entity_poly.pdbx_seq_one_letter_code
_entity_poly.pdbx_strand_id
1 'polypeptide(L)'
;MLTISWEQAPGAIRYEVEWRRDDGEWKPVGNPYGLSVDVVGVSAGTYTARVRAIARDGNASLPRQSDAFVVGDASTLPTSLADISGQADDAKAAADAANAALAAIASDNVLSAGEKPVVIRDNNVILTEQAGIDAQASAYGITTEKTAYDGKVSALTGYLATLTSPKLWSDLTGDTTIVGSTFRQAFADVYTTRQTLLNAIYAAAKAKADAAQQTANTAVGQVTQLPVINGGFDIAPTGYGWIADPGSGWTIDTAGNTPGIGPNSAKHMTGTTTSVFRNSGLSACQPGQVYKVQGLIKAVGANGVCFVAISWCNAAGVEFTTTPGNLITGTTTAGSTVVGTAPAGTVYARTILVSVGQTAGAYYVDNVVCTQYPSSLDEVPDGASKFGAVFTPAQQQGIWAPGVNMIPNPSGALGFSGLPGFVWIGGSQQNMRTGTDDTLGNGGPMFMCWFPGTGSIDQGFSFTLPCTVGPITLSADMCVQTAFTGSMFIELRFLNSAGAEINPAMRPRVTAAQGTLARYTITSALPTGTASVNAAVRFTGTMAANSVATWRNLKMEVGSVATPFNDAASQMGNQLTNPGSGYRIGDQRNLLTRTVANFQTNVPASPSFSIPTGSTSPVSVSISVPAWTLNGGSYTVNYSASSTSISLVRGIPSNVYFFMDDPDQTGGAKTLVASTNPDDAYANDGRIYIGAKKITVPSSGSSSGSGGGGGTGRPPSNPV
;
A
#
# COMPACT_ATOMS: atom_id res chain seq x y z
N MET A 1 -77.31 69.60 23.18
CA MET A 1 -77.63 71.01 23.55
C MET A 1 -76.53 71.88 22.98
N LEU A 2 -76.86 73.04 22.41
CA LEU A 2 -75.90 74.01 21.87
C LEU A 2 -76.16 75.36 22.52
N THR A 3 -75.13 76.01 23.04
CA THR A 3 -75.24 77.34 23.69
C THR A 3 -74.77 78.42 22.74
N ILE A 4 -75.59 79.45 22.53
CA ILE A 4 -75.26 80.66 21.79
C ILE A 4 -74.97 81.76 22.80
N SER A 5 -73.82 82.43 22.70
CA SER A 5 -73.45 83.57 23.56
C SER A 5 -72.94 84.75 22.74
N TRP A 6 -73.08 85.95 23.30
CA TRP A 6 -72.63 87.21 22.70
C TRP A 6 -72.20 88.22 23.77
N GLU A 7 -71.53 89.29 23.35
CA GLU A 7 -71.12 90.38 24.24
C GLU A 7 -72.20 91.46 24.36
N GLN A 8 -72.22 92.19 25.48
CA GLN A 8 -73.21 93.25 25.71
C GLN A 8 -73.05 94.40 24.71
N ALA A 9 -74.13 94.69 23.97
CA ALA A 9 -74.18 95.87 23.11
C ALA A 9 -74.53 97.14 23.93
N PRO A 10 -73.84 98.27 23.70
CA PRO A 10 -74.14 99.54 24.39
C PRO A 10 -75.59 99.98 24.17
N GLY A 11 -76.31 100.29 25.25
CA GLY A 11 -77.71 100.77 25.19
C GLY A 11 -78.78 99.69 24.93
N ALA A 12 -78.39 98.42 24.76
CA ALA A 12 -79.32 97.32 24.56
C ALA A 12 -79.99 96.88 25.87
N ILE A 13 -81.33 96.77 25.86
CA ILE A 13 -82.11 96.29 27.01
C ILE A 13 -82.55 94.83 26.88
N ARG A 14 -82.55 94.27 25.66
CA ARG A 14 -82.82 92.85 25.37
C ARG A 14 -82.25 92.48 24.00
N TYR A 15 -82.21 91.19 23.70
CA TYR A 15 -81.73 90.67 22.42
C TYR A 15 -82.78 89.80 21.74
N GLU A 16 -82.80 89.81 20.41
CA GLU A 16 -83.52 88.83 19.61
C GLU A 16 -82.50 87.86 19.02
N VAL A 17 -82.68 86.56 19.30
CA VAL A 17 -81.73 85.52 18.90
C VAL A 17 -82.40 84.51 18.00
N GLU A 18 -81.80 84.30 16.83
CA GLU A 18 -82.22 83.29 15.88
C GLU A 18 -81.04 82.38 15.51
N TRP A 19 -81.33 81.15 15.14
CA TRP A 19 -80.36 80.21 14.62
C TRP A 19 -80.89 79.55 13.35
N ARG A 20 -79.99 79.03 12.53
CA ARG A 20 -80.34 78.14 11.43
C ARG A 20 -79.36 76.99 11.36
N ARG A 21 -79.81 75.87 10.81
CA ARG A 21 -78.99 74.71 10.50
C ARG A 21 -78.90 74.55 8.99
N ASP A 22 -77.70 74.24 8.48
CA ASP A 22 -77.40 73.90 7.09
C ASP A 22 -78.00 74.90 6.08
N ASP A 23 -77.82 76.20 6.38
CA ASP A 23 -78.37 77.34 5.62
C ASP A 23 -79.90 77.38 5.46
N GLY A 24 -80.62 76.61 6.27
CA GLY A 24 -82.08 76.62 6.33
C GLY A 24 -82.69 77.90 6.90
N GLU A 25 -83.98 77.82 7.21
CA GLU A 25 -84.75 78.94 7.74
C GLU A 25 -84.23 79.41 9.11
N TRP A 26 -84.19 80.72 9.34
CA TRP A 26 -83.89 81.29 10.66
C TRP A 26 -85.02 80.97 11.63
N LYS A 27 -84.68 80.27 12.71
CA LYS A 27 -85.58 79.88 13.79
C LYS A 27 -85.30 80.73 15.03
N PRO A 28 -86.31 81.43 15.58
CA PRO A 28 -86.14 82.19 16.82
C PRO A 28 -85.97 81.26 18.02
N VAL A 29 -85.03 81.58 18.92
CA VAL A 29 -84.86 80.89 20.21
C VAL A 29 -85.64 81.61 21.32
N GLY A 30 -85.87 82.91 21.15
CA GLY A 30 -86.54 83.78 22.10
C GLY A 30 -85.85 85.13 22.22
N ASN A 31 -86.34 85.96 23.14
CA ASN A 31 -85.84 87.32 23.34
C ASN A 31 -85.19 87.50 24.72
N PRO A 32 -84.01 86.90 24.96
CA PRO A 32 -83.40 86.90 26.29
C PRO A 32 -82.92 88.30 26.69
N TYR A 33 -82.99 88.56 28.00
CA TYR A 33 -82.36 89.72 28.65
C TYR A 33 -80.89 89.45 29.04
N GLY A 34 -80.48 88.18 29.04
CA GLY A 34 -79.10 87.76 29.28
C GLY A 34 -78.24 87.78 28.02
N LEU A 35 -77.00 87.31 28.14
CA LEU A 35 -75.99 87.29 27.08
C LEU A 35 -75.76 85.90 26.46
N SER A 36 -76.62 84.94 26.79
CA SER A 36 -76.60 83.60 26.21
C SER A 36 -77.98 82.97 26.17
N VAL A 37 -78.16 81.99 25.29
CA VAL A 37 -79.35 81.15 25.21
C VAL A 37 -78.99 79.75 24.73
N ASP A 38 -79.67 78.74 25.28
CA ASP A 38 -79.47 77.34 24.92
C ASP A 38 -80.50 76.88 23.88
N VAL A 39 -80.01 76.24 22.83
CA VAL A 39 -80.81 75.52 21.84
C VAL A 39 -80.83 74.04 22.22
N VAL A 40 -82.03 73.55 22.53
CA VAL A 40 -82.29 72.14 22.89
C VAL A 40 -82.75 71.37 21.65
N GLY A 41 -82.51 70.06 21.60
CA GLY A 41 -82.91 69.21 20.45
C GLY A 41 -82.02 69.35 19.20
N VAL A 42 -80.78 69.82 19.37
CA VAL A 42 -79.77 69.97 18.30
C VAL A 42 -79.34 68.60 17.77
N SER A 43 -79.19 68.47 16.46
CA SER A 43 -78.80 67.25 15.74
C SER A 43 -77.61 67.53 14.82
N ALA A 44 -77.05 66.50 14.18
CA ALA A 44 -75.88 66.64 13.30
C ALA A 44 -76.10 67.68 12.20
N GLY A 45 -75.20 68.63 12.01
CA GLY A 45 -75.33 69.70 11.00
C GLY A 45 -74.51 70.95 11.33
N THR A 46 -74.49 71.92 10.42
CA THR A 46 -73.79 73.19 10.59
C THR A 46 -74.73 74.27 11.08
N TYR A 47 -74.49 74.79 12.28
CA TYR A 47 -75.33 75.79 12.92
C TYR A 47 -74.70 77.18 12.81
N THR A 48 -75.52 78.17 12.46
CA THR A 48 -75.15 79.59 12.53
C THR A 48 -76.20 80.33 13.34
N ALA A 49 -75.76 81.24 14.20
CA ALA A 49 -76.64 82.07 15.01
C ALA A 49 -76.55 83.53 14.54
N ARG A 50 -77.61 84.29 14.78
CA ARG A 50 -77.58 85.74 14.64
C ARG A 50 -78.30 86.39 15.80
N VAL A 51 -77.75 87.52 16.25
CA VAL A 51 -78.25 88.27 17.40
C VAL A 51 -78.48 89.72 17.00
N ARG A 52 -79.64 90.27 17.38
CA ARG A 52 -79.95 91.70 17.27
C ARG A 52 -80.11 92.30 18.66
N ALA A 53 -79.39 93.37 18.93
CA ALA A 53 -79.59 94.19 20.11
C ALA A 53 -80.80 95.12 19.92
N ILE A 54 -81.67 95.21 20.94
CA ILE A 54 -82.84 96.08 20.97
C ILE A 54 -82.64 97.17 22.04
N ALA A 55 -82.71 98.43 21.63
CA ALA A 55 -82.60 99.58 22.52
C ALA A 55 -83.91 99.87 23.26
N ARG A 56 -83.86 100.76 24.27
CA ARG A 56 -85.01 101.06 25.14
C ARG A 56 -86.22 101.66 24.39
N ASP A 57 -85.96 102.35 23.31
CA ASP A 57 -86.95 102.94 22.40
C ASP A 57 -87.54 101.92 21.40
N GLY A 58 -87.10 100.65 21.45
CA GLY A 58 -87.57 99.57 20.58
C GLY A 58 -86.81 99.44 19.27
N ASN A 59 -85.82 100.30 19.00
CA ASN A 59 -85.03 100.24 17.79
C ASN A 59 -84.10 99.01 17.79
N ALA A 60 -84.09 98.28 16.67
CA ALA A 60 -83.26 97.10 16.47
C ALA A 60 -81.98 97.45 15.69
N SER A 61 -80.85 96.93 16.17
CA SER A 61 -79.58 96.97 15.43
C SER A 61 -79.59 96.04 14.20
N LEU A 62 -78.59 96.22 13.32
CA LEU A 62 -78.27 95.21 12.30
C LEU A 62 -77.90 93.89 12.98
N PRO A 63 -78.37 92.72 12.48
CA PRO A 63 -78.02 91.43 13.07
C PRO A 63 -76.53 91.14 12.89
N ARG A 64 -75.87 90.74 13.99
CA ARG A 64 -74.52 90.16 13.92
C ARG A 64 -74.64 88.64 13.86
N GLN A 65 -73.99 88.03 12.87
CA GLN A 65 -73.93 86.57 12.71
C GLN A 65 -72.70 86.00 13.42
N SER A 66 -72.85 84.79 13.97
CA SER A 66 -71.73 83.97 14.45
C SER A 66 -71.00 83.31 13.30
N ASP A 67 -69.79 82.82 13.57
CA ASP A 67 -69.16 81.83 12.71
C ASP A 67 -69.99 80.53 12.71
N ALA A 68 -69.77 79.70 11.68
CA ALA A 68 -70.43 78.41 11.55
C ALA A 68 -69.87 77.41 12.57
N PHE A 69 -70.76 76.76 13.33
CA PHE A 69 -70.43 75.71 14.29
C PHE A 69 -70.95 74.36 13.82
N VAL A 70 -70.07 73.39 13.62
CA VAL A 70 -70.45 72.04 13.14
C VAL A 70 -70.71 71.12 14.33
N VAL A 71 -71.91 70.54 14.36
CA VAL A 71 -72.29 69.47 15.29
C VAL A 71 -72.16 68.14 14.54
N GLY A 72 -71.29 67.25 15.02
CA GLY A 72 -71.11 65.92 14.44
C GLY A 72 -72.29 64.97 14.69
N ASP A 73 -72.39 63.90 13.90
CA ASP A 73 -73.39 62.86 14.10
C ASP A 73 -73.01 61.92 15.25
N ALA A 74 -73.90 61.77 16.22
CA ALA A 74 -73.70 60.86 17.36
C ALA A 74 -73.90 59.38 16.99
N SER A 75 -74.38 59.07 15.79
CA SER A 75 -74.58 57.71 15.27
C SER A 75 -73.27 56.97 14.93
N THR A 76 -72.12 57.65 14.96
CA THR A 76 -70.80 57.05 14.68
C THR A 76 -70.02 56.65 15.93
N LEU A 77 -70.61 56.80 17.13
CA LEU A 77 -70.17 56.15 18.36
C LEU A 77 -70.77 54.72 18.38
N PRO A 78 -70.13 53.67 18.93
CA PRO A 78 -70.74 52.33 18.95
C PRO A 78 -72.15 52.38 19.58
N THR A 79 -73.18 52.08 18.79
CA THR A 79 -74.58 52.45 19.09
C THR A 79 -75.44 51.35 19.71
N SER A 80 -74.91 50.17 20.03
CA SER A 80 -75.71 49.12 20.70
C SER A 80 -74.90 48.32 21.72
N LEU A 81 -75.56 47.93 22.83
CA LEU A 81 -75.03 46.96 23.79
C LEU A 81 -74.63 45.64 23.09
N ALA A 82 -75.26 45.33 21.95
CA ALA A 82 -75.01 44.14 21.15
C ALA A 82 -73.63 44.15 20.47
N ASP A 83 -73.15 45.31 20.00
CA ASP A 83 -71.82 45.42 19.37
C ASP A 83 -70.71 45.26 20.42
N ILE A 84 -70.92 45.81 21.62
CA ILE A 84 -70.01 45.66 22.76
C ILE A 84 -69.99 44.21 23.24
N SER A 85 -71.15 43.53 23.32
CA SER A 85 -71.19 42.11 23.68
C SER A 85 -70.49 41.24 22.64
N GLY A 86 -70.66 41.53 21.33
CA GLY A 86 -69.97 40.80 20.27
C GLY A 86 -68.44 40.93 20.36
N GLN A 87 -67.93 42.14 20.57
CA GLN A 87 -66.48 42.35 20.77
C GLN A 87 -65.95 41.68 22.05
N ALA A 88 -66.75 41.67 23.13
CA ALA A 88 -66.38 40.99 24.37
C ALA A 88 -66.35 39.46 24.20
N ASP A 89 -67.30 38.90 23.43
CA ASP A 89 -67.34 37.47 23.10
C ASP A 89 -66.16 37.07 22.19
N ASP A 90 -65.82 37.89 21.19
CA ASP A 90 -64.66 37.67 20.32
C ASP A 90 -63.34 37.73 21.11
N ALA A 91 -63.20 38.72 22.00
CA ALA A 91 -62.03 38.82 22.87
C ALA A 91 -61.92 37.65 23.84
N LYS A 92 -63.06 37.19 24.39
CA LYS A 92 -63.12 35.98 25.22
C LYS A 92 -62.72 34.75 24.42
N ALA A 93 -63.25 34.57 23.21
CA ALA A 93 -62.89 33.45 22.34
C ALA A 93 -61.40 33.46 21.98
N ALA A 94 -60.82 34.64 21.71
CA ALA A 94 -59.39 34.79 21.46
C ALA A 94 -58.55 34.46 22.71
N ALA A 95 -58.97 34.89 23.91
CA ALA A 95 -58.30 34.56 25.16
C ALA A 95 -58.38 33.06 25.48
N ASP A 96 -59.54 32.43 25.26
CA ASP A 96 -59.74 30.99 25.45
C ASP A 96 -58.87 30.19 24.46
N ALA A 97 -58.77 30.63 23.19
CA ALA A 97 -57.89 30.03 22.19
C ALA A 97 -56.40 30.18 22.56
N ALA A 98 -55.98 31.35 23.05
CA ALA A 98 -54.63 31.57 23.53
C ALA A 98 -54.30 30.68 24.75
N ASN A 99 -55.23 30.55 25.70
CA ASN A 99 -55.08 29.68 26.85
C ASN A 99 -54.99 28.19 26.44
N ALA A 100 -55.76 27.77 25.45
CA ALA A 100 -55.67 26.42 24.89
C ALA A 100 -54.31 26.16 24.23
N ALA A 101 -53.78 27.13 23.47
CA ALA A 101 -52.45 27.04 22.87
C ALA A 101 -51.34 26.98 23.94
N LEU A 102 -51.43 27.79 25.00
CA LEU A 102 -50.50 27.73 26.13
C LEU A 102 -50.57 26.40 26.87
N ALA A 103 -51.77 25.85 27.06
CA ALA A 103 -51.97 24.54 27.67
C ALA A 103 -51.39 23.41 26.81
N ALA A 104 -51.50 23.50 25.48
CA ALA A 104 -50.89 22.58 24.54
C ALA A 104 -49.35 22.64 24.61
N ILE A 105 -48.77 23.85 24.61
CA ILE A 105 -47.31 24.05 24.74
C ILE A 105 -46.79 23.53 26.10
N ALA A 106 -47.58 23.65 27.16
CA ALA A 106 -47.21 23.15 28.48
C ALA A 106 -47.43 21.63 28.66
N SER A 107 -48.12 20.98 27.72
CA SER A 107 -48.50 19.57 27.85
C SER A 107 -47.42 18.65 27.33
N ASP A 108 -46.95 17.75 28.20
CA ASP A 108 -46.01 16.70 27.81
C ASP A 108 -46.60 15.69 26.81
N ASN A 109 -47.93 15.66 26.67
CA ASN A 109 -48.65 14.74 25.79
C ASN A 109 -49.06 15.37 24.46
N VAL A 110 -48.51 16.56 24.14
CA VAL A 110 -48.75 17.24 22.87
C VAL A 110 -47.40 17.65 22.29
N LEU A 111 -47.17 17.29 21.02
CA LEU A 111 -46.10 17.86 20.24
C LEU A 111 -46.65 19.09 19.51
N SER A 112 -46.35 20.27 20.04
CA SER A 112 -46.87 21.52 19.51
C SER A 112 -46.25 21.87 18.14
N ALA A 113 -46.96 22.64 17.32
CA ALA A 113 -46.46 23.11 16.03
C ALA A 113 -45.08 23.80 16.11
N GLY A 114 -44.77 24.46 17.24
CA GLY A 114 -43.49 25.12 17.48
C GLY A 114 -42.32 24.17 17.80
N GLU A 115 -42.59 22.97 18.34
CA GLU A 115 -41.56 21.98 18.68
C GLU A 115 -41.20 21.08 17.50
N LYS A 116 -42.13 20.86 16.57
CA LYS A 116 -41.95 19.99 15.39
C LYS A 116 -40.69 20.29 14.57
N PRO A 117 -40.30 21.55 14.27
CA PRO A 117 -39.08 21.82 13.52
C PRO A 117 -37.82 21.24 14.17
N VAL A 118 -37.73 21.24 15.51
CA VAL A 118 -36.60 20.68 16.25
C VAL A 118 -36.60 19.15 16.13
N VAL A 119 -37.77 18.52 16.31
CA VAL A 119 -37.92 17.06 16.18
C VAL A 119 -37.55 16.57 14.77
N ILE A 120 -38.00 17.29 13.74
CA ILE A 120 -37.66 16.98 12.33
C ILE A 120 -36.16 17.08 12.12
N ARG A 121 -35.53 18.15 12.60
CA ARG A 121 -34.08 18.34 12.48
C ARG A 121 -33.32 17.21 13.18
N ASP A 122 -33.67 16.89 14.41
CA ASP A 122 -32.97 15.90 15.21
C ASP A 122 -33.11 14.49 14.59
N ASN A 123 -34.31 14.14 14.09
CA ASN A 123 -34.52 12.91 13.33
C ASN A 123 -33.67 12.86 12.03
N ASN A 124 -33.59 13.95 11.28
CA ASN A 124 -32.76 14.02 10.08
C ASN A 124 -31.26 13.88 10.39
N VAL A 125 -30.78 14.45 11.49
CA VAL A 125 -29.40 14.29 11.96
C VAL A 125 -29.11 12.83 12.26
N ILE A 126 -30.00 12.15 13.00
CA ILE A 126 -29.90 10.72 13.33
C ILE A 126 -29.76 9.86 12.06
N LEU A 127 -30.62 10.10 11.07
CA LEU A 127 -30.60 9.34 9.80
C LEU A 127 -29.34 9.63 8.97
N THR A 128 -28.86 10.87 8.99
CA THR A 128 -27.69 11.28 8.19
C THR A 128 -26.39 10.73 8.75
N GLU A 129 -26.22 10.74 10.08
CA GLU A 129 -24.98 10.27 10.72
C GLU A 129 -24.86 8.74 10.78
N GLN A 130 -25.99 8.02 10.71
CA GLN A 130 -26.04 6.55 10.85
C GLN A 130 -25.08 5.84 9.90
N ALA A 131 -25.10 6.19 8.61
CA ALA A 131 -24.27 5.54 7.59
C ALA A 131 -22.76 5.69 7.88
N GLY A 132 -22.34 6.84 8.41
CA GLY A 132 -20.94 7.10 8.77
C GLY A 132 -20.49 6.27 9.98
N ILE A 133 -21.32 6.22 11.01
CA ILE A 133 -21.05 5.41 12.21
C ILE A 133 -21.04 3.91 11.86
N ASP A 134 -21.95 3.48 10.98
CA ASP A 134 -22.01 2.10 10.48
C ASP A 134 -20.76 1.70 9.72
N ALA A 135 -20.27 2.56 8.82
CA ALA A 135 -19.06 2.30 8.07
C ALA A 135 -17.84 2.14 9.01
N GLN A 136 -17.76 2.97 10.06
CA GLN A 136 -16.71 2.84 11.08
C GLN A 136 -16.85 1.54 11.87
N ALA A 137 -18.06 1.18 12.31
CA ALA A 137 -18.32 -0.06 13.01
C ALA A 137 -17.91 -1.28 12.18
N SER A 138 -18.29 -1.31 10.89
CA SER A 138 -17.89 -2.37 9.95
C SER A 138 -16.38 -2.43 9.74
N ALA A 139 -15.69 -1.30 9.64
CA ALA A 139 -14.23 -1.26 9.51
C ALA A 139 -13.50 -1.86 10.73
N TYR A 140 -14.09 -1.76 11.93
CA TYR A 140 -13.56 -2.37 13.15
C TYR A 140 -14.18 -3.73 13.50
N GLY A 141 -15.07 -4.28 12.66
CA GLY A 141 -15.70 -5.60 12.87
C GLY A 141 -16.75 -5.64 14.00
N ILE A 142 -17.36 -4.51 14.34
CA ILE A 142 -18.36 -4.39 15.41
C ILE A 142 -19.75 -4.64 14.84
N THR A 143 -20.39 -5.73 15.26
CA THR A 143 -21.67 -6.20 14.70
C THR A 143 -22.84 -6.08 15.68
N THR A 144 -22.65 -6.44 16.94
CA THR A 144 -23.71 -6.48 17.97
C THR A 144 -24.26 -5.08 18.26
N GLU A 145 -23.39 -4.15 18.62
CA GLU A 145 -23.75 -2.78 18.98
C GLU A 145 -24.27 -2.01 17.77
N LYS A 146 -23.73 -2.29 16.58
CA LYS A 146 -24.20 -1.74 15.31
C LYS A 146 -25.66 -2.12 15.06
N THR A 147 -25.95 -3.42 15.11
CA THR A 147 -27.32 -3.95 14.90
C THR A 147 -28.29 -3.38 15.94
N ALA A 148 -27.85 -3.20 17.19
CA ALA A 148 -28.66 -2.61 18.24
C ALA A 148 -29.02 -1.14 17.95
N TYR A 149 -28.05 -0.32 17.52
CA TYR A 149 -28.29 1.07 17.13
C TYR A 149 -29.22 1.17 15.91
N ASP A 150 -28.97 0.39 14.86
CA ASP A 150 -29.81 0.35 13.65
C ASP A 150 -31.26 -0.04 13.96
N GLY A 151 -31.43 -1.02 14.85
CA GLY A 151 -32.74 -1.45 15.33
C GLY A 151 -33.47 -0.31 16.06
N LYS A 152 -32.79 0.49 16.86
CA LYS A 152 -33.39 1.63 17.57
C LYS A 152 -33.70 2.81 16.65
N VAL A 153 -32.84 3.11 15.67
CA VAL A 153 -33.14 4.14 14.65
C VAL A 153 -34.37 3.75 13.82
N SER A 154 -34.47 2.48 13.42
CA SER A 154 -35.63 1.94 12.71
C SER A 154 -36.91 2.00 13.58
N ALA A 155 -36.80 1.66 14.86
CA ALA A 155 -37.91 1.74 15.81
C ALA A 155 -38.40 3.19 16.03
N LEU A 156 -37.48 4.16 16.14
CA LEU A 156 -37.83 5.59 16.23
C LEU A 156 -38.57 6.06 14.97
N THR A 157 -38.03 5.74 13.79
CA THR A 157 -38.64 6.11 12.51
C THR A 157 -40.04 5.52 12.37
N GLY A 158 -40.19 4.24 12.75
CA GLY A 158 -41.48 3.56 12.78
C GLY A 158 -42.46 4.20 13.78
N TYR A 159 -42.01 4.53 14.98
CA TYR A 159 -42.82 5.20 16.00
C TYR A 159 -43.31 6.58 15.52
N LEU A 160 -42.42 7.44 15.02
CA LEU A 160 -42.79 8.77 14.51
C LEU A 160 -43.83 8.67 13.40
N ALA A 161 -43.72 7.69 12.49
CA ALA A 161 -44.69 7.47 11.42
C ALA A 161 -46.12 7.15 11.92
N THR A 162 -46.27 6.65 13.15
CA THR A 162 -47.60 6.40 13.76
C THR A 162 -48.29 7.68 14.26
N LEU A 163 -47.53 8.74 14.50
CA LEU A 163 -48.01 9.99 15.10
C LEU A 163 -48.68 10.87 14.03
N THR A 164 -49.95 10.57 13.74
CA THR A 164 -50.69 11.15 12.59
C THR A 164 -51.85 12.07 12.96
N SER A 165 -52.25 12.12 14.24
CA SER A 165 -53.46 12.81 14.70
C SER A 165 -53.18 13.84 15.81
N PRO A 166 -53.84 15.01 15.81
CA PRO A 166 -54.73 15.55 14.77
C PRO A 166 -54.01 15.88 13.45
N LYS A 167 -52.70 16.11 13.53
CA LYS A 167 -51.80 16.30 12.40
C LYS A 167 -50.63 15.35 12.48
N LEU A 168 -49.98 15.10 11.34
CA LEU A 168 -48.73 14.34 11.28
C LEU A 168 -47.63 15.04 12.09
N TRP A 169 -46.77 14.27 12.74
CA TRP A 169 -45.63 14.80 13.53
C TRP A 169 -44.73 15.75 12.73
N SER A 170 -44.66 15.59 11.40
CA SER A 170 -43.89 16.43 10.48
C SER A 170 -44.70 17.53 9.79
N ASP A 171 -46.01 17.63 10.06
CA ASP A 171 -46.86 18.72 9.55
C ASP A 171 -46.82 19.91 10.54
N LEU A 172 -46.25 21.02 10.08
CA LEU A 172 -46.02 22.23 10.88
C LEU A 172 -47.29 23.07 11.09
N THR A 173 -48.43 22.69 10.51
CA THR A 173 -49.66 23.51 10.53
C THR A 173 -50.55 23.30 11.75
N GLY A 174 -50.17 22.44 12.68
CA GLY A 174 -50.90 22.20 13.92
C GLY A 174 -50.22 21.18 14.83
N ASP A 175 -50.88 20.84 15.93
CA ASP A 175 -50.32 19.98 16.98
C ASP A 175 -50.53 18.49 16.69
N THR A 176 -49.74 17.64 17.35
CA THR A 176 -49.87 16.17 17.29
C THR A 176 -49.99 15.61 18.71
N THR A 177 -50.96 14.72 18.94
CA THR A 177 -51.09 14.02 20.22
C THR A 177 -49.99 12.98 20.35
N ILE A 178 -49.30 12.97 21.48
CA ILE A 178 -48.25 12.02 21.81
C ILE A 178 -48.45 11.48 23.23
N VAL A 179 -47.65 10.46 23.59
CA VAL A 179 -47.42 10.09 24.99
C VAL A 179 -46.01 10.54 25.32
N GLY A 180 -45.86 11.59 26.15
CA GLY A 180 -44.58 12.28 26.35
C GLY A 180 -43.45 11.37 26.82
N SER A 181 -43.76 10.45 27.72
CA SER A 181 -42.81 9.45 28.21
C SER A 181 -42.33 8.50 27.12
N THR A 182 -43.24 7.99 26.28
CA THR A 182 -42.89 7.13 25.14
C THR A 182 -42.10 7.89 24.09
N PHE A 183 -42.49 9.13 23.80
CA PHE A 183 -41.79 9.99 22.84
C PHE A 183 -40.34 10.24 23.26
N ARG A 184 -40.11 10.67 24.51
CA ARG A 184 -38.74 10.86 25.03
C ARG A 184 -37.95 9.56 25.06
N GLN A 185 -38.57 8.45 25.46
CA GLN A 185 -37.88 7.16 25.53
C GLN A 185 -37.41 6.68 24.15
N ALA A 186 -38.20 6.87 23.10
CA ALA A 186 -37.83 6.49 21.74
C ALA A 186 -36.54 7.19 21.27
N PHE A 187 -36.39 8.48 21.56
CA PHE A 187 -35.15 9.22 21.29
C PHE A 187 -34.00 8.80 22.23
N ALA A 188 -34.27 8.63 23.53
CA ALA A 188 -33.27 8.23 24.50
C ALA A 188 -32.63 6.86 24.17
N ASP A 189 -33.42 5.91 23.67
CA ASP A 189 -32.94 4.59 23.23
C ASP A 189 -31.94 4.71 22.07
N VAL A 190 -32.20 5.58 21.10
CA VAL A 190 -31.29 5.85 19.96
C VAL A 190 -29.99 6.46 20.46
N TYR A 191 -30.05 7.50 21.30
CA TYR A 191 -28.84 8.16 21.80
C TYR A 191 -28.00 7.24 22.69
N THR A 192 -28.64 6.40 23.50
CA THR A 192 -27.95 5.43 24.36
C THR A 192 -27.23 4.36 23.53
N THR A 193 -27.92 3.76 22.56
CA THR A 193 -27.32 2.73 21.69
C THR A 193 -26.24 3.30 20.78
N ARG A 194 -26.39 4.54 20.32
CA ARG A 194 -25.31 5.27 19.62
C ARG A 194 -24.07 5.40 20.48
N GLN A 195 -24.19 5.86 21.73
CA GLN A 195 -23.05 6.04 22.61
C GLN A 195 -22.33 4.71 22.88
N THR A 196 -23.09 3.63 23.06
CA THR A 196 -22.54 2.28 23.22
C THR A 196 -21.74 1.86 21.99
N LEU A 197 -22.26 2.10 20.78
CA LEU A 197 -21.57 1.80 19.53
C LEU A 197 -20.28 2.63 19.37
N LEU A 198 -20.34 3.94 19.64
CA LEU A 198 -19.16 4.81 19.57
C LEU A 198 -18.08 4.40 20.58
N ASN A 199 -18.47 3.98 21.79
CA ASN A 199 -17.54 3.45 22.80
C ASN A 199 -16.87 2.15 22.33
N ALA A 200 -17.64 1.24 21.70
CA ALA A 200 -17.11 0.01 21.14
C ALA A 200 -16.10 0.28 20.00
N ILE A 201 -16.41 1.23 19.10
CA ILE A 201 -15.51 1.68 18.03
C ILE A 201 -14.20 2.22 18.63
N TYR A 202 -14.30 3.09 19.63
CA TYR A 202 -13.13 3.65 20.31
C TYR A 202 -12.28 2.57 20.98
N ALA A 203 -12.90 1.62 21.67
CA ALA A 203 -12.20 0.52 22.33
C ALA A 203 -11.46 -0.38 21.31
N ALA A 204 -12.09 -0.70 20.18
CA ALA A 204 -11.47 -1.48 19.11
C ALA A 204 -10.29 -0.74 18.46
N ALA A 205 -10.45 0.57 18.20
CA ALA A 205 -9.38 1.41 17.69
C ALA A 205 -8.19 1.47 18.67
N LYS A 206 -8.47 1.67 19.97
CA LYS A 206 -7.45 1.68 21.02
C LYS A 206 -6.69 0.34 21.08
N ALA A 207 -7.39 -0.79 21.03
CA ALA A 207 -6.76 -2.11 21.08
C ALA A 207 -5.78 -2.32 19.91
N LYS A 208 -6.14 -1.88 18.70
CA LYS A 208 -5.24 -1.92 17.54
C LYS A 208 -4.03 -1.01 17.72
N ALA A 209 -4.21 0.19 18.27
CA ALA A 209 -3.11 1.10 18.57
C ALA A 209 -2.15 0.54 19.63
N ASP A 210 -2.68 -0.03 20.71
CA ASP A 210 -1.88 -0.67 21.78
C ASP A 210 -1.07 -1.87 21.24
N ALA A 211 -1.65 -2.66 20.34
CA ALA A 211 -0.97 -3.77 19.67
C ALA A 211 0.18 -3.28 18.77
N ALA A 212 -0.06 -2.23 17.98
CA ALA A 212 0.97 -1.61 17.15
C ALA A 212 2.12 -1.03 18.00
N GLN A 213 1.81 -0.40 19.13
CA GLN A 213 2.81 0.11 20.07
C GLN A 213 3.65 -1.02 20.69
N GLN A 214 3.04 -2.15 21.03
CA GLN A 214 3.78 -3.32 21.52
C GLN A 214 4.74 -3.86 20.45
N THR A 215 4.28 -4.02 19.21
CA THR A 215 5.15 -4.44 18.09
C THR A 215 6.33 -3.48 17.89
N ALA A 216 6.08 -2.16 17.96
CA ALA A 216 7.13 -1.15 17.87
C ALA A 216 8.14 -1.26 19.02
N ASN A 217 7.68 -1.44 20.26
CA ASN A 217 8.54 -1.63 21.43
C ASN A 217 9.41 -2.90 21.31
N THR A 218 8.84 -3.99 20.80
CA THR A 218 9.59 -5.22 20.50
C THR A 218 10.67 -4.97 19.45
N ALA A 219 10.34 -4.28 18.35
CA ALA A 219 11.32 -3.95 17.31
C ALA A 219 12.45 -3.06 17.82
N VAL A 220 12.14 -2.05 18.65
CA VAL A 220 13.16 -1.20 19.30
C VAL A 220 14.08 -2.01 20.24
N GLY A 221 13.51 -2.98 20.97
CA GLY A 221 14.29 -3.94 21.77
C GLY A 221 15.21 -4.84 20.93
N GLN A 222 14.80 -5.19 19.70
CA GLN A 222 15.55 -6.05 18.78
C GLN A 222 16.71 -5.31 18.09
N VAL A 223 16.57 -4.01 17.82
CA VAL A 223 17.62 -3.19 17.18
C VAL A 223 18.78 -2.86 18.14
N THR A 224 18.58 -3.03 19.45
CA THR A 224 19.54 -2.58 20.48
C THR A 224 20.34 -3.70 21.17
N GLN A 225 20.06 -4.99 20.91
CA GLN A 225 20.82 -6.10 21.49
C GLN A 225 21.72 -6.79 20.45
N LEU A 226 23.03 -6.80 20.73
CA LEU A 226 23.94 -7.76 20.10
C LEU A 226 23.42 -9.19 20.39
N PRO A 227 23.33 -10.09 19.38
CA PRO A 227 22.78 -11.45 19.53
C PRO A 227 23.43 -12.33 20.62
N VAL A 228 24.61 -11.94 21.12
CA VAL A 228 25.22 -12.45 22.36
C VAL A 228 25.63 -11.25 23.21
N ILE A 229 25.05 -11.13 24.40
CA ILE A 229 25.46 -10.14 25.40
C ILE A 229 26.65 -10.73 26.18
N ASN A 230 27.74 -9.96 26.29
CA ASN A 230 28.92 -10.34 27.06
C ASN A 230 29.56 -11.69 26.61
N GLY A 231 29.92 -11.80 25.33
CA GLY A 231 30.50 -13.03 24.76
C GLY A 231 31.92 -13.38 25.22
N GLY A 232 32.68 -12.40 25.74
CA GLY A 232 34.01 -12.58 26.35
C GLY A 232 34.00 -12.68 27.88
N PHE A 233 32.80 -12.73 28.49
CA PHE A 233 32.62 -12.88 29.93
C PHE A 233 33.32 -11.79 30.79
N ASP A 234 33.33 -10.55 30.32
CA ASP A 234 33.88 -9.39 31.03
C ASP A 234 33.12 -9.10 32.33
N ILE A 235 33.86 -8.67 33.37
CA ILE A 235 33.41 -8.68 34.78
C ILE A 235 32.40 -7.59 35.15
N ALA A 236 32.06 -6.62 34.31
CA ALA A 236 31.21 -5.52 34.76
C ALA A 236 30.11 -5.11 33.77
N PRO A 237 28.84 -5.10 34.21
CA PRO A 237 28.37 -5.50 35.54
C PRO A 237 28.44 -7.03 35.71
N THR A 238 28.92 -7.49 36.88
CA THR A 238 29.01 -8.93 37.22
C THR A 238 27.63 -9.60 37.07
N GLY A 239 27.54 -10.70 36.30
CA GLY A 239 26.29 -11.40 36.06
C GLY A 239 25.39 -10.79 34.96
N TYR A 240 25.87 -9.76 34.26
CA TYR A 240 25.13 -9.17 33.14
C TYR A 240 25.34 -9.98 31.87
N GLY A 241 24.25 -10.47 31.29
CA GLY A 241 24.23 -11.14 29.98
C GLY A 241 24.17 -12.67 30.01
N TRP A 242 24.43 -13.33 31.14
CA TRP A 242 24.32 -14.79 31.25
C TRP A 242 23.66 -15.22 32.57
N ILE A 243 22.70 -16.13 32.50
CA ILE A 243 21.89 -16.63 33.63
C ILE A 243 22.01 -18.15 33.70
N ALA A 244 22.55 -18.65 34.80
CA ALA A 244 22.69 -20.08 35.06
C ALA A 244 21.34 -20.66 35.48
N ASP A 245 20.96 -21.82 34.94
CA ASP A 245 19.78 -22.53 35.43
C ASP A 245 19.98 -22.89 36.92
N PRO A 246 18.92 -22.88 37.75
CA PRO A 246 19.05 -23.18 39.17
C PRO A 246 19.76 -24.51 39.42
N GLY A 247 20.83 -24.49 40.22
CA GLY A 247 21.61 -25.70 40.55
C GLY A 247 22.52 -26.21 39.42
N SER A 248 22.65 -25.48 38.31
CA SER A 248 23.45 -25.91 37.15
C SER A 248 24.97 -25.80 37.32
N GLY A 249 25.48 -25.25 38.43
CA GLY A 249 26.93 -25.19 38.69
C GLY A 249 27.75 -24.27 37.77
N TRP A 250 27.10 -23.54 36.86
CA TRP A 250 27.74 -22.53 36.00
C TRP A 250 28.08 -21.26 36.76
N THR A 251 29.28 -20.74 36.55
CA THR A 251 29.82 -19.52 37.16
C THR A 251 30.74 -18.79 36.17
N ILE A 252 31.25 -17.61 36.53
CA ILE A 252 32.29 -16.92 35.77
C ILE A 252 33.63 -17.12 36.50
N ASP A 253 34.64 -17.65 35.82
CA ASP A 253 36.01 -17.73 36.31
C ASP A 253 36.73 -16.41 36.04
N THR A 254 37.31 -15.84 37.09
CA THR A 254 38.08 -14.58 37.05
C THR A 254 39.56 -14.83 37.33
N ALA A 255 39.96 -16.09 37.45
CA ALA A 255 41.31 -16.52 37.80
C ALA A 255 42.22 -16.72 36.57
N GLY A 256 41.80 -16.23 35.40
CA GLY A 256 42.57 -16.32 34.15
C GLY A 256 42.56 -17.70 33.49
N ASN A 257 41.70 -18.63 33.92
CA ASN A 257 41.61 -19.95 33.29
C ASN A 257 40.71 -19.91 32.05
N THR A 258 41.14 -19.24 30.98
CA THR A 258 40.38 -19.16 29.73
C THR A 258 40.90 -20.13 28.64
N PRO A 259 40.04 -20.66 27.76
CA PRO A 259 40.43 -21.26 26.48
C PRO A 259 40.92 -20.25 25.42
N GLY A 260 40.69 -18.94 25.61
CA GLY A 260 41.00 -17.86 24.67
C GLY A 260 42.07 -16.86 25.17
N ILE A 261 42.03 -15.63 24.65
CA ILE A 261 42.89 -14.51 25.07
C ILE A 261 42.00 -13.51 25.83
N GLY A 262 42.06 -13.50 27.16
CA GLY A 262 41.22 -12.64 28.00
C GLY A 262 41.32 -13.00 29.49
N PRO A 263 40.85 -12.14 30.41
CA PRO A 263 40.96 -12.39 31.84
C PRO A 263 39.91 -13.38 32.39
N ASN A 264 38.77 -13.57 31.71
CA ASN A 264 37.60 -14.25 32.26
C ASN A 264 37.04 -15.33 31.31
N SER A 265 36.27 -16.28 31.85
CA SER A 265 35.54 -17.28 31.07
C SER A 265 34.34 -17.83 31.83
N ALA A 266 33.35 -18.42 31.14
CA ALA A 266 32.34 -19.22 31.81
C ALA A 266 32.94 -20.54 32.30
N LYS A 267 32.60 -20.95 33.52
CA LYS A 267 33.13 -22.15 34.18
C LYS A 267 31.99 -23.02 34.67
N HIS A 268 32.05 -24.29 34.31
CA HIS A 268 31.18 -25.32 34.87
C HIS A 268 32.00 -26.33 35.68
N MET A 269 31.70 -26.43 36.98
CA MET A 269 32.29 -27.40 37.91
C MET A 269 31.48 -28.70 37.95
N THR A 270 31.90 -29.65 38.79
CA THR A 270 31.22 -30.93 39.03
C THR A 270 29.70 -30.77 39.22
N GLY A 271 28.91 -31.46 38.39
CA GLY A 271 27.44 -31.44 38.41
C GLY A 271 26.85 -32.85 38.23
N THR A 272 25.55 -33.03 38.53
CA THR A 272 24.93 -34.37 38.59
C THR A 272 23.94 -34.66 37.45
N THR A 273 23.67 -33.71 36.54
CA THR A 273 22.73 -33.82 35.40
C THR A 273 23.09 -32.88 34.22
N THR A 274 22.25 -32.81 33.16
CA THR A 274 22.32 -31.78 32.10
C THR A 274 22.15 -30.38 32.69
N SER A 275 23.14 -29.52 32.51
CA SER A 275 23.24 -28.20 33.13
C SER A 275 23.43 -27.11 32.08
N VAL A 276 22.67 -26.02 32.16
CA VAL A 276 22.61 -25.00 31.10
C VAL A 276 22.96 -23.61 31.63
N PHE A 277 23.78 -22.88 30.87
CA PHE A 277 24.02 -21.45 31.06
C PHE A 277 23.41 -20.68 29.90
N ARG A 278 22.51 -19.73 30.17
CA ARG A 278 21.67 -19.09 29.14
C ARG A 278 22.09 -17.65 28.90
N ASN A 279 22.36 -17.26 27.66
CA ASN A 279 22.55 -15.85 27.36
C ASN A 279 21.22 -15.09 27.55
N SER A 280 21.29 -13.89 28.12
CA SER A 280 20.12 -13.02 28.30
C SER A 280 19.71 -12.33 27.00
N GLY A 281 20.61 -12.26 26.01
CA GLY A 281 20.32 -11.75 24.68
C GLY A 281 19.43 -12.71 23.90
N LEU A 282 18.41 -12.15 23.25
CA LEU A 282 17.51 -12.88 22.35
C LEU A 282 17.66 -12.33 20.94
N SER A 283 18.05 -13.18 19.99
CA SER A 283 18.06 -12.81 18.57
C SER A 283 16.68 -13.09 17.99
N ALA A 284 16.02 -12.06 17.46
CA ALA A 284 14.75 -12.23 16.75
C ALA A 284 14.93 -13.19 15.59
N CYS A 285 14.10 -14.23 15.50
CA CYS A 285 14.28 -15.28 14.50
C CYS A 285 12.92 -15.77 13.97
N GLN A 286 12.79 -15.85 12.65
CA GLN A 286 11.62 -16.36 11.95
C GLN A 286 11.79 -17.85 11.65
N PRO A 287 10.71 -18.64 11.60
CA PRO A 287 10.77 -20.03 11.14
C PRO A 287 11.46 -20.12 9.77
N GLY A 288 12.42 -21.03 9.63
CA GLY A 288 13.23 -21.20 8.42
C GLY A 288 14.53 -20.39 8.37
N GLN A 289 14.73 -19.39 9.23
CA GLN A 289 16.01 -18.67 9.30
C GLN A 289 17.12 -19.55 9.88
N VAL A 290 18.35 -19.38 9.42
CA VAL A 290 19.51 -20.13 9.90
C VAL A 290 20.26 -19.33 10.96
N TYR A 291 20.63 -20.00 12.05
CA TYR A 291 21.39 -19.43 13.15
C TYR A 291 22.63 -20.29 13.42
N LYS A 292 23.78 -19.65 13.62
CA LYS A 292 25.05 -20.30 13.94
C LYS A 292 25.56 -19.80 15.29
N VAL A 293 26.08 -20.71 16.10
CA VAL A 293 26.78 -20.40 17.35
C VAL A 293 28.11 -21.12 17.36
N GLN A 294 29.13 -20.47 17.94
CA GLN A 294 30.43 -21.06 18.20
C GLN A 294 30.99 -20.57 19.54
N GLY A 295 31.85 -21.38 20.15
CA GLY A 295 32.62 -21.02 21.34
C GLY A 295 33.85 -21.91 21.48
N LEU A 296 34.89 -21.40 22.16
CA LEU A 296 36.07 -22.19 22.53
C LEU A 296 35.85 -22.81 23.89
N ILE A 297 36.13 -24.10 24.03
CA ILE A 297 35.93 -24.86 25.26
C ILE A 297 37.25 -25.54 25.64
N LYS A 298 37.69 -25.32 26.88
CA LYS A 298 38.83 -26.01 27.50
C LYS A 298 38.35 -26.90 28.62
N ALA A 299 38.75 -28.16 28.56
CA ALA A 299 38.45 -29.15 29.56
C ALA A 299 39.67 -29.42 30.44
N VAL A 300 39.51 -29.40 31.77
CA VAL A 300 40.59 -29.61 32.74
C VAL A 300 40.21 -30.77 33.66
N GLY A 301 40.74 -31.95 33.34
CA GLY A 301 40.42 -33.19 34.06
C GLY A 301 38.92 -33.54 34.06
N ALA A 302 38.16 -32.99 33.12
CA ALA A 302 36.71 -33.10 33.07
C ALA A 302 36.27 -34.40 32.40
N ASN A 303 35.19 -35.00 32.91
CA ASN A 303 34.45 -36.06 32.23
C ASN A 303 33.11 -35.51 31.68
N GLY A 304 32.29 -36.38 31.08
CA GLY A 304 31.07 -35.94 30.40
C GLY A 304 31.38 -35.13 29.13
N VAL A 305 30.45 -34.26 28.73
CA VAL A 305 30.55 -33.43 27.52
C VAL A 305 30.17 -31.98 27.81
N CYS A 306 30.78 -31.05 27.08
CA CYS A 306 30.36 -29.64 27.06
C CYS A 306 30.27 -29.12 25.62
N PHE A 307 29.28 -28.28 25.32
CA PHE A 307 29.06 -27.74 23.98
C PHE A 307 28.24 -26.45 24.01
N VAL A 308 28.32 -25.68 22.93
CA VAL A 308 27.38 -24.59 22.64
C VAL A 308 26.12 -25.16 21.99
N ALA A 309 24.97 -24.56 22.24
CA ALA A 309 23.72 -24.93 21.60
C ALA A 309 22.84 -23.71 21.29
N ILE A 310 21.86 -23.92 20.42
CA ILE A 310 20.81 -22.96 20.08
C ILE A 310 19.56 -23.36 20.84
N SER A 311 18.99 -22.42 21.58
CA SER A 311 17.68 -22.53 22.21
C SER A 311 16.66 -21.79 21.36
N TRP A 312 15.63 -22.49 20.90
CA TRP A 312 14.55 -21.91 20.12
C TRP A 312 13.40 -21.56 21.06
N CYS A 313 13.04 -20.28 21.09
CA CYS A 313 12.03 -19.75 21.99
C CYS A 313 10.81 -19.20 21.23
N ASN A 314 9.63 -19.33 21.84
CA ASN A 314 8.39 -18.75 21.34
C ASN A 314 8.27 -17.25 21.68
N ALA A 315 7.15 -16.61 21.33
CA ALA A 315 6.89 -15.19 21.58
C ALA A 315 6.97 -14.79 23.06
N ALA A 316 6.70 -15.72 23.98
CA ALA A 316 6.79 -15.50 25.43
C ALA A 316 8.22 -15.68 25.99
N GLY A 317 9.20 -15.94 25.12
CA GLY A 317 10.59 -16.19 25.53
C GLY A 317 10.83 -17.59 26.13
N VAL A 318 9.85 -18.50 26.01
CA VAL A 318 9.92 -19.87 26.51
C VAL A 318 10.60 -20.77 25.48
N GLU A 319 11.64 -21.47 25.91
CA GLU A 319 12.32 -22.50 25.12
C GLU A 319 11.40 -23.70 24.89
N PHE A 320 11.30 -24.16 23.64
CA PHE A 320 10.50 -25.35 23.29
C PHE A 320 11.31 -26.43 22.57
N THR A 321 12.47 -26.10 22.00
CA THR A 321 13.44 -27.08 21.51
C THR A 321 14.85 -26.50 21.48
N THR A 322 15.84 -27.38 21.39
CA THR A 322 17.26 -27.01 21.32
C THR A 322 17.96 -27.73 20.17
N THR A 323 18.99 -27.08 19.60
CA THR A 323 19.88 -27.69 18.61
C THR A 323 21.29 -27.73 19.19
N PRO A 324 21.84 -28.92 19.50
CA PRO A 324 23.16 -29.05 20.10
C PRO A 324 24.28 -28.88 19.06
N GLY A 325 25.41 -28.34 19.49
CA GLY A 325 26.65 -28.33 18.71
C GLY A 325 27.48 -29.58 18.87
N ASN A 326 28.66 -29.59 18.24
CA ASN A 326 29.61 -30.68 18.43
C ASN A 326 30.09 -30.75 19.88
N LEU A 327 30.09 -31.97 20.42
CA LEU A 327 30.36 -32.26 21.82
C LEU A 327 31.87 -32.23 22.07
N ILE A 328 32.31 -31.53 23.13
CA ILE A 328 33.70 -31.49 23.56
C ILE A 328 33.89 -32.41 24.76
N THR A 329 34.93 -33.25 24.70
CA THR A 329 35.30 -34.23 25.73
C THR A 329 36.81 -34.15 26.06
N GLY A 330 37.21 -34.66 27.22
CA GLY A 330 38.62 -34.96 27.53
C GLY A 330 39.42 -33.81 28.15
N THR A 331 40.69 -33.65 27.76
CA THR A 331 41.64 -32.64 28.31
C THR A 331 42.11 -31.62 27.26
N THR A 332 41.48 -31.59 26.09
CA THR A 332 41.90 -30.74 24.97
C THR A 332 41.06 -29.46 24.90
N THR A 333 41.68 -28.36 24.46
CA THR A 333 40.94 -27.14 24.11
C THR A 333 40.46 -27.27 22.67
N ALA A 334 39.17 -27.12 22.44
CA ALA A 334 38.54 -27.32 21.14
C ALA A 334 37.35 -26.37 20.94
N GLY A 335 37.04 -26.07 19.67
CA GLY A 335 35.86 -25.29 19.31
C GLY A 335 34.59 -26.14 19.29
N SER A 336 33.53 -25.67 19.94
CA SER A 336 32.18 -26.18 19.76
C SER A 336 31.40 -25.24 18.84
N THR A 337 30.68 -25.80 17.89
CA THR A 337 29.95 -25.10 16.83
C THR A 337 28.62 -25.78 16.56
N VAL A 338 27.62 -24.98 16.22
CA VAL A 338 26.28 -25.44 15.82
C VAL A 338 25.73 -24.53 14.74
N VAL A 339 25.05 -25.13 13.77
CA VAL A 339 24.22 -24.43 12.79
C VAL A 339 22.84 -25.07 12.86
N GLY A 340 21.80 -24.27 13.08
CA GLY A 340 20.43 -24.74 13.17
C GLY A 340 19.48 -23.86 12.36
N THR A 341 18.48 -24.48 11.76
CA THR A 341 17.39 -23.79 11.08
C THR A 341 16.21 -23.67 12.04
N ALA A 342 15.67 -22.47 12.18
CA ALA A 342 14.58 -22.16 13.09
C ALA A 342 13.33 -23.01 12.79
N PRO A 343 12.86 -23.83 13.74
CA PRO A 343 11.64 -24.61 13.56
C PRO A 343 10.38 -23.72 13.56
N ALA A 344 9.24 -24.31 13.20
CA ALA A 344 7.94 -23.65 13.31
C ALA A 344 7.66 -23.25 14.77
N GLY A 345 7.13 -22.03 14.96
CA GLY A 345 6.85 -21.47 16.29
C GLY A 345 8.03 -20.71 16.92
N THR A 346 9.21 -20.71 16.29
CA THR A 346 10.32 -19.84 16.70
C THR A 346 9.96 -18.38 16.52
N VAL A 347 10.23 -17.58 17.55
CA VAL A 347 10.23 -16.12 17.51
C VAL A 347 11.60 -15.58 17.92
N TYR A 348 12.34 -16.32 18.76
CA TYR A 348 13.68 -15.96 19.18
C TYR A 348 14.62 -17.16 19.15
N ALA A 349 15.88 -16.91 18.79
CA ALA A 349 17.01 -17.79 19.00
C ALA A 349 17.84 -17.27 20.19
N ARG A 350 18.24 -18.17 21.09
CA ARG A 350 19.09 -17.87 22.23
C ARG A 350 20.34 -18.75 22.19
N THR A 351 21.48 -18.14 22.40
CA THR A 351 22.75 -18.85 22.57
C THR A 351 22.83 -19.42 24.00
N ILE A 352 23.10 -20.72 24.13
CA ILE A 352 23.25 -21.38 25.43
C ILE A 352 24.53 -22.23 25.48
N LEU A 353 25.06 -22.44 26.70
CA LEU A 353 26.13 -23.39 26.98
C LEU A 353 25.53 -24.58 27.73
N VAL A 354 25.95 -25.80 27.37
CA VAL A 354 25.41 -27.02 27.95
C VAL A 354 26.56 -27.91 28.41
N SER A 355 26.44 -28.44 29.62
CA SER A 355 27.27 -29.54 30.13
C SER A 355 26.37 -30.73 30.44
N VAL A 356 26.80 -31.94 30.07
CA VAL A 356 26.05 -33.18 30.33
C VAL A 356 26.98 -34.23 30.94
N GLY A 357 26.57 -34.78 32.08
CA GLY A 357 27.24 -35.91 32.71
C GLY A 357 28.63 -35.61 33.29
N GLN A 358 28.96 -34.35 33.57
CA GLN A 358 30.25 -33.97 34.18
C GLN A 358 30.24 -34.18 35.70
N THR A 359 30.76 -35.32 36.14
CA THR A 359 30.91 -35.67 37.56
C THR A 359 32.34 -35.51 38.11
N ALA A 360 33.29 -35.02 37.31
CA ALA A 360 34.65 -34.69 37.71
C ALA A 360 35.22 -33.55 36.85
N GLY A 361 36.22 -32.82 37.37
CA GLY A 361 36.95 -31.75 36.67
C GLY A 361 36.14 -30.49 36.35
N ALA A 362 36.64 -29.66 35.44
CA ALA A 362 36.02 -28.39 35.04
C ALA A 362 36.05 -28.14 33.52
N TYR A 363 34.99 -27.56 32.98
CA TYR A 363 35.00 -26.95 31.64
C TYR A 363 35.03 -25.43 31.75
N TYR A 364 35.84 -24.80 30.89
CA TYR A 364 35.93 -23.36 30.71
C TYR A 364 35.52 -23.00 29.28
N VAL A 365 34.71 -21.97 29.11
CA VAL A 365 34.17 -21.54 27.81
C VAL A 365 34.40 -20.04 27.61
N ASP A 366 34.93 -19.68 26.44
CA ASP A 366 35.21 -18.29 26.05
C ASP A 366 35.03 -18.09 24.54
N ASN A 367 35.15 -16.85 24.06
CA ASN A 367 34.98 -16.45 22.66
C ASN A 367 33.65 -16.94 22.06
N VAL A 368 32.56 -16.77 22.81
CA VAL A 368 31.23 -17.18 22.34
C VAL A 368 30.71 -16.14 21.36
N VAL A 369 30.43 -16.59 20.14
CA VAL A 369 29.92 -15.76 19.06
C VAL A 369 28.75 -16.47 18.40
N CYS A 370 27.75 -15.71 18.00
CA CYS A 370 26.70 -16.21 17.13
C CYS A 370 26.57 -15.34 15.87
N THR A 371 25.94 -15.90 14.86
CA THR A 371 25.63 -15.22 13.61
C THR A 371 24.29 -15.71 13.11
N GLN A 372 23.39 -14.79 12.84
CA GLN A 372 22.13 -15.08 12.17
C GLN A 372 22.30 -14.82 10.68
N TYR A 373 21.84 -15.78 9.87
CA TYR A 373 21.75 -15.57 8.43
C TYR A 373 20.46 -14.84 8.10
N PRO A 374 20.47 -13.98 7.07
CA PRO A 374 19.28 -13.25 6.62
C PRO A 374 18.15 -14.23 6.22
N SER A 375 16.89 -13.89 6.53
CA SER A 375 15.70 -14.65 6.09
C SER A 375 15.45 -14.50 4.59
N SER A 376 15.87 -13.37 4.05
CA SER A 376 15.56 -12.92 2.70
C SER A 376 16.67 -12.03 2.18
N LEU A 377 16.73 -11.86 0.86
CA LEU A 377 17.72 -11.01 0.21
C LEU A 377 17.63 -9.55 0.69
N ASP A 378 16.43 -9.10 1.08
CA ASP A 378 16.14 -7.74 1.54
C ASP A 378 16.72 -7.42 2.94
N GLU A 379 17.02 -8.44 3.74
CA GLU A 379 17.71 -8.27 5.02
C GLU A 379 19.23 -8.12 4.86
N VAL A 380 19.77 -8.28 3.64
CA VAL A 380 21.18 -8.02 3.39
C VAL A 380 21.39 -6.57 2.98
N PRO A 381 22.15 -5.77 3.75
CA PRO A 381 22.38 -4.37 3.42
C PRO A 381 22.94 -4.21 2.00
N ASP A 382 22.27 -3.39 1.20
CA ASP A 382 22.64 -3.02 -0.17
C ASP A 382 23.79 -2.00 -0.19
N GLY A 383 24.85 -2.28 0.55
CA GLY A 383 26.06 -1.48 0.54
C GLY A 383 26.96 -1.88 -0.62
N ALA A 384 27.39 -0.89 -1.42
CA ALA A 384 28.41 -1.05 -2.48
C ALA A 384 29.72 -1.71 -2.01
N SER A 385 29.94 -1.82 -0.70
CA SER A 385 31.12 -2.39 -0.05
C SER A 385 30.92 -3.77 0.61
N LYS A 386 29.70 -4.34 0.64
CA LYS A 386 29.45 -5.63 1.34
C LYS A 386 29.12 -6.82 0.43
N PHE A 387 28.76 -6.56 -0.81
CA PHE A 387 28.79 -7.54 -1.91
C PHE A 387 29.68 -7.06 -3.05
N GLY A 388 30.83 -6.48 -2.73
CA GLY A 388 31.93 -6.54 -3.66
C GLY A 388 32.22 -8.02 -3.85
N ALA A 389 31.62 -8.65 -4.87
CA ALA A 389 32.07 -9.90 -5.39
C ALA A 389 33.55 -9.67 -5.68
N VAL A 390 34.42 -10.12 -4.77
CA VAL A 390 35.79 -10.38 -5.12
C VAL A 390 35.65 -11.27 -6.33
N PHE A 391 36.02 -10.75 -7.50
CA PHE A 391 36.05 -11.53 -8.72
C PHE A 391 36.93 -12.73 -8.40
N THR A 392 36.31 -13.86 -8.11
CA THR A 392 36.99 -15.08 -7.68
C THR A 392 36.80 -16.04 -8.83
N PRO A 393 37.79 -16.17 -9.73
CA PRO A 393 37.69 -17.02 -10.92
C PRO A 393 37.33 -18.48 -10.59
N ALA A 394 37.51 -18.91 -9.33
CA ALA A 394 37.20 -20.24 -8.85
C ALA A 394 35.69 -20.51 -8.66
N GLN A 395 34.83 -19.50 -8.49
CA GLN A 395 33.39 -19.70 -8.20
C GLN A 395 32.50 -19.70 -9.45
N GLN A 396 33.01 -19.29 -10.61
CA GLN A 396 32.32 -19.43 -11.89
C GLN A 396 32.79 -20.68 -12.65
N GLN A 397 32.89 -21.81 -11.96
CA GLN A 397 33.10 -23.09 -12.64
C GLN A 397 31.78 -23.50 -13.33
N GLY A 398 31.73 -23.34 -14.66
CA GLY A 398 31.01 -24.30 -15.50
C GLY A 398 29.84 -23.81 -16.36
N ILE A 399 29.48 -22.52 -16.40
CA ILE A 399 28.42 -22.07 -17.32
C ILE A 399 28.85 -20.83 -18.10
N TRP A 400 29.39 -21.11 -19.28
CA TRP A 400 29.67 -20.12 -20.31
C TRP A 400 28.53 -20.17 -21.34
N ALA A 401 27.80 -19.07 -21.51
CA ALA A 401 26.72 -18.98 -22.49
C ALA A 401 27.26 -18.50 -23.85
N PRO A 402 26.59 -18.84 -24.97
CA PRO A 402 26.98 -18.34 -26.29
C PRO A 402 26.99 -16.81 -26.36
N GLY A 403 28.02 -16.24 -26.99
CA GLY A 403 28.20 -14.79 -27.18
C GLY A 403 28.87 -14.04 -26.02
N VAL A 404 29.07 -14.68 -24.86
CA VAL A 404 29.78 -14.10 -23.71
C VAL A 404 31.28 -14.30 -23.87
N ASN A 405 32.05 -13.23 -23.66
CA ASN A 405 33.50 -13.33 -23.63
C ASN A 405 33.97 -14.02 -22.35
N MET A 406 34.64 -15.16 -22.50
CA MET A 406 35.20 -15.97 -21.41
C MET A 406 36.53 -15.39 -20.87
N ILE A 407 37.07 -14.33 -21.50
CA ILE A 407 38.37 -13.75 -21.15
C ILE A 407 38.18 -12.48 -20.32
N PRO A 408 38.69 -12.42 -19.08
CA PRO A 408 38.45 -11.31 -18.15
C PRO A 408 39.25 -10.04 -18.45
N ASN A 409 40.38 -10.13 -19.18
CA ASN A 409 41.18 -8.98 -19.59
C ASN A 409 41.47 -9.04 -21.11
N PRO A 410 40.43 -8.84 -21.94
CA PRO A 410 40.49 -9.13 -23.36
C PRO A 410 41.25 -8.09 -24.19
N SER A 411 41.35 -6.86 -23.69
CA SER A 411 42.04 -5.76 -24.36
C SER A 411 43.49 -5.58 -23.90
N GLY A 412 43.90 -6.21 -22.80
CA GLY A 412 45.21 -5.96 -22.19
C GLY A 412 45.29 -4.66 -21.39
N ALA A 413 44.16 -4.01 -21.10
CA ALA A 413 44.08 -2.77 -20.33
C ALA A 413 44.66 -2.92 -18.91
N LEU A 414 44.52 -4.11 -18.31
CA LEU A 414 45.07 -4.42 -16.98
C LEU A 414 46.45 -5.10 -17.05
N GLY A 415 47.16 -5.00 -18.17
CA GLY A 415 48.42 -5.71 -18.35
C GLY A 415 48.20 -7.18 -18.68
N PHE A 416 49.12 -8.05 -18.24
CA PHE A 416 48.93 -9.51 -18.22
C PHE A 416 48.21 -10.00 -16.95
N SER A 417 47.93 -9.10 -16.00
CA SER A 417 47.23 -9.42 -14.75
C SER A 417 45.79 -9.86 -15.03
N GLY A 418 45.32 -10.85 -14.27
CA GLY A 418 43.95 -11.36 -14.36
C GLY A 418 43.70 -12.43 -15.43
N LEU A 419 44.69 -12.81 -16.25
CA LEU A 419 44.54 -13.96 -17.16
C LEU A 419 44.64 -15.29 -16.38
N PRO A 420 43.60 -16.15 -16.41
CA PRO A 420 43.56 -17.38 -15.62
C PRO A 420 44.50 -18.45 -16.20
N GLY A 421 45.22 -19.16 -15.33
CA GLY A 421 46.17 -20.20 -15.77
C GLY A 421 47.25 -19.68 -16.72
N PHE A 422 47.67 -18.42 -16.53
CA PHE A 422 48.63 -17.74 -17.38
C PHE A 422 50.01 -18.41 -17.36
N VAL A 423 50.60 -18.62 -18.53
CA VAL A 423 51.94 -19.20 -18.72
C VAL A 423 52.64 -18.53 -19.90
N TRP A 424 53.92 -18.19 -19.72
CA TRP A 424 54.78 -17.70 -20.79
C TRP A 424 55.17 -18.81 -21.77
N ILE A 425 55.17 -18.49 -23.07
CA ILE A 425 55.62 -19.39 -24.13
C ILE A 425 57.00 -18.91 -24.60
N GLY A 426 57.98 -19.83 -24.64
CA GLY A 426 59.36 -19.54 -25.01
C GLY A 426 60.32 -19.30 -23.83
N GLY A 427 59.84 -19.44 -22.58
CA GLY A 427 60.64 -19.24 -21.37
C GLY A 427 60.02 -18.22 -20.41
N SER A 428 60.82 -17.35 -19.80
CA SER A 428 60.35 -16.22 -18.98
C SER A 428 59.68 -15.12 -19.82
N GLN A 429 59.10 -14.11 -19.17
CA GLN A 429 58.63 -12.89 -19.82
C GLN A 429 59.78 -12.23 -20.58
N GLN A 430 59.85 -12.43 -21.89
CA GLN A 430 60.75 -11.65 -22.73
C GLN A 430 59.98 -10.48 -23.36
N ASN A 431 60.34 -10.09 -24.58
CA ASN A 431 59.92 -8.90 -25.34
C ASN A 431 58.39 -8.67 -25.53
N MET A 432 57.55 -9.51 -24.90
CA MET A 432 56.12 -9.29 -24.67
C MET A 432 55.89 -8.17 -23.64
N ARG A 433 55.19 -7.14 -24.05
CA ARG A 433 54.74 -6.03 -23.19
C ARG A 433 53.30 -5.66 -23.48
N THR A 434 52.70 -4.85 -22.62
CA THR A 434 51.48 -4.13 -22.96
C THR A 434 51.82 -2.75 -23.50
N GLY A 435 50.93 -2.20 -24.30
CA GLY A 435 51.06 -0.84 -24.80
C GLY A 435 49.70 -0.25 -25.18
N THR A 436 49.73 1.02 -25.55
CA THR A 436 48.53 1.81 -25.92
C THR A 436 48.52 2.23 -27.38
N ASP A 437 49.57 1.90 -28.13
CA ASP A 437 49.75 2.14 -29.56
C ASP A 437 50.77 1.13 -30.12
N ASP A 438 50.49 0.55 -31.28
CA ASP A 438 51.36 -0.41 -31.95
C ASP A 438 52.38 0.23 -32.92
N THR A 439 52.47 1.57 -32.95
CA THR A 439 53.30 2.36 -33.87
C THR A 439 52.91 2.27 -35.35
N LEU A 440 51.83 1.53 -35.66
CA LEU A 440 51.19 1.46 -36.97
C LEU A 440 49.94 2.34 -37.04
N GLY A 441 49.69 3.15 -36.00
CA GLY A 441 48.56 4.07 -35.90
C GLY A 441 47.31 3.45 -35.26
N ASN A 442 47.40 2.23 -34.71
CA ASN A 442 46.26 1.60 -34.03
C ASN A 442 46.28 1.95 -32.53
N GLY A 443 45.46 2.91 -32.11
CA GLY A 443 45.37 3.33 -30.71
C GLY A 443 44.52 2.41 -29.82
N GLY A 444 44.95 2.20 -28.57
CA GLY A 444 44.22 1.51 -27.50
C GLY A 444 45.05 0.42 -26.79
N PRO A 445 44.59 -0.07 -25.63
CA PRO A 445 45.28 -1.12 -24.90
C PRO A 445 45.43 -2.39 -25.74
N MET A 446 46.62 -3.00 -25.68
CA MET A 446 46.99 -4.17 -26.46
C MET A 446 48.15 -4.95 -25.83
N PHE A 447 48.26 -6.22 -26.21
CA PHE A 447 49.45 -7.04 -26.01
C PHE A 447 50.34 -6.94 -27.25
N MET A 448 51.63 -6.69 -27.05
CA MET A 448 52.57 -6.52 -28.15
C MET A 448 53.88 -7.25 -27.88
N CYS A 449 54.44 -7.87 -28.90
CA CYS A 449 55.81 -8.34 -28.93
C CYS A 449 56.63 -7.30 -29.69
N TRP A 450 57.56 -6.62 -29.02
CA TRP A 450 58.43 -5.62 -29.65
C TRP A 450 59.88 -6.09 -29.64
N PHE A 451 60.49 -6.24 -30.80
CA PHE A 451 61.83 -6.79 -30.90
C PHE A 451 62.87 -5.74 -31.35
N PRO A 452 63.84 -5.37 -30.50
CA PRO A 452 64.81 -4.31 -30.82
C PRO A 452 65.93 -4.74 -31.79
N GLY A 453 66.09 -6.05 -32.07
CA GLY A 453 67.16 -6.60 -32.94
C GLY A 453 66.62 -7.44 -34.10
N THR A 454 67.49 -8.13 -34.84
CA THR A 454 67.07 -9.14 -35.85
C THR A 454 67.41 -10.53 -35.34
N GLY A 455 66.46 -11.47 -35.38
CA GLY A 455 66.71 -12.82 -34.88
C GLY A 455 65.47 -13.71 -34.80
N SER A 456 65.71 -15.02 -34.64
CA SER A 456 64.65 -16.00 -34.40
C SER A 456 64.11 -15.85 -32.99
N ILE A 457 62.80 -15.72 -32.90
CA ILE A 457 62.07 -15.61 -31.65
C ILE A 457 60.92 -16.62 -31.62
N ASP A 458 60.61 -17.07 -30.43
CA ASP A 458 59.45 -17.92 -30.15
C ASP A 458 58.83 -17.40 -28.87
N GLN A 459 57.84 -16.52 -29.01
CA GLN A 459 57.39 -15.64 -27.94
C GLN A 459 55.87 -15.58 -27.92
N GLY A 460 55.31 -15.64 -26.73
CA GLY A 460 53.88 -15.52 -26.54
C GLY A 460 53.48 -15.80 -25.11
N PHE A 461 52.19 -15.86 -24.89
CA PHE A 461 51.62 -16.33 -23.65
C PHE A 461 50.47 -17.26 -23.96
N SER A 462 50.11 -18.05 -22.96
CA SER A 462 48.86 -18.80 -22.96
C SER A 462 48.13 -18.58 -21.65
N PHE A 463 46.83 -18.84 -21.69
CA PHE A 463 45.98 -18.85 -20.51
C PHE A 463 45.00 -20.02 -20.67
N THR A 464 44.56 -20.56 -19.54
CA THR A 464 43.74 -21.77 -19.50
C THR A 464 42.44 -21.46 -18.79
N LEU A 465 41.33 -21.79 -19.46
CA LEU A 465 39.98 -21.60 -18.95
C LEU A 465 39.29 -22.96 -18.79
N PRO A 466 38.61 -23.23 -17.65
CA PRO A 466 37.78 -24.42 -17.53
C PRO A 466 36.61 -24.34 -18.53
N CYS A 467 36.42 -25.40 -19.31
CA CYS A 467 35.43 -25.41 -20.37
C CYS A 467 35.12 -26.86 -20.78
N THR A 468 33.86 -27.24 -20.66
CA THR A 468 33.33 -28.58 -20.99
C THR A 468 32.25 -28.51 -22.08
N VAL A 469 31.93 -27.31 -22.57
CA VAL A 469 30.85 -27.05 -23.53
C VAL A 469 31.42 -26.43 -24.81
N GLY A 470 30.86 -26.77 -25.97
CA GLY A 470 31.27 -26.14 -27.23
C GLY A 470 30.29 -26.36 -28.39
N PRO A 471 30.70 -26.03 -29.63
CA PRO A 471 32.04 -25.64 -30.08
C PRO A 471 32.58 -24.34 -29.43
N ILE A 472 33.89 -24.17 -29.39
CA ILE A 472 34.55 -22.94 -28.93
C ILE A 472 35.04 -22.14 -30.13
N THR A 473 34.84 -20.83 -30.06
CA THR A 473 35.42 -19.85 -30.97
C THR A 473 36.39 -18.95 -30.22
N LEU A 474 37.63 -18.86 -30.71
CA LEU A 474 38.65 -17.90 -30.27
C LEU A 474 38.87 -16.87 -31.37
N SER A 475 38.90 -15.60 -31.01
CA SER A 475 39.13 -14.51 -31.94
C SER A 475 40.02 -13.42 -31.32
N ALA A 476 40.81 -12.76 -32.16
CA ALA A 476 41.67 -11.66 -31.78
C ALA A 476 41.82 -10.70 -32.96
N ASP A 477 41.97 -9.41 -32.65
CA ASP A 477 42.42 -8.46 -33.64
C ASP A 477 43.95 -8.48 -33.64
N MET A 478 44.55 -8.78 -34.80
CA MET A 478 45.98 -9.04 -34.92
C MET A 478 46.58 -8.23 -36.08
N CYS A 479 47.78 -7.67 -35.86
CA CYS A 479 48.60 -7.04 -36.89
C CYS A 479 50.08 -7.28 -36.63
N VAL A 480 50.89 -7.22 -37.68
CA VAL A 480 52.34 -7.32 -37.60
C VAL A 480 53.00 -6.46 -38.67
N GLN A 481 54.07 -5.76 -38.30
CA GLN A 481 54.81 -4.87 -39.20
C GLN A 481 55.58 -5.63 -40.29
N THR A 482 55.99 -4.91 -41.33
CA THR A 482 56.28 -5.41 -42.68
C THR A 482 57.55 -6.25 -42.89
N ALA A 483 58.26 -6.68 -41.85
CA ALA A 483 59.51 -7.43 -42.01
C ALA A 483 59.66 -8.53 -40.94
N PHE A 484 59.12 -9.71 -41.23
CA PHE A 484 59.35 -10.95 -40.48
C PHE A 484 59.28 -12.18 -41.41
N THR A 485 59.89 -13.27 -40.99
CA THR A 485 59.78 -14.60 -41.60
C THR A 485 59.33 -15.56 -40.51
N GLY A 486 58.03 -15.79 -40.38
CA GLY A 486 57.45 -16.50 -39.24
C GLY A 486 55.94 -16.61 -39.30
N SER A 487 55.32 -16.92 -38.17
CA SER A 487 53.87 -17.04 -38.02
C SER A 487 53.41 -16.39 -36.73
N MET A 488 52.51 -15.42 -36.85
CA MET A 488 51.75 -14.83 -35.75
C MET A 488 50.38 -15.48 -35.69
N PHE A 489 50.02 -16.14 -34.59
CA PHE A 489 48.78 -16.91 -34.54
C PHE A 489 48.12 -16.90 -33.17
N ILE A 490 46.84 -17.23 -33.18
CA ILE A 490 46.09 -17.69 -32.02
C ILE A 490 45.75 -19.18 -32.21
N GLU A 491 45.82 -19.95 -31.14
CA GLU A 491 45.70 -21.39 -31.17
C GLU A 491 44.91 -21.90 -29.98
N LEU A 492 44.09 -22.93 -30.21
CA LEU A 492 43.37 -23.67 -29.16
C LEU A 492 44.09 -24.98 -28.86
N ARG A 493 44.20 -25.30 -27.58
CA ARG A 493 44.68 -26.58 -27.05
C ARG A 493 43.67 -27.10 -26.04
N PHE A 494 43.28 -28.37 -26.16
CA PHE A 494 42.28 -28.97 -25.29
C PHE A 494 42.99 -29.76 -24.20
N LEU A 495 42.60 -29.61 -22.95
CA LEU A 495 43.23 -30.31 -21.82
C LEU A 495 42.20 -31.19 -21.12
N ASN A 496 42.62 -32.39 -20.71
CA ASN A 496 41.80 -33.26 -19.87
C ASN A 496 41.78 -32.79 -18.40
N SER A 497 41.03 -33.48 -17.54
CA SER A 497 40.91 -33.14 -16.11
C SER A 497 42.22 -33.25 -15.32
N ALA A 498 43.23 -33.95 -15.84
CA ALA A 498 44.57 -34.01 -15.27
C ALA A 498 45.51 -32.90 -15.78
N GLY A 499 45.02 -32.00 -16.66
CA GLY A 499 45.80 -30.91 -17.26
C GLY A 499 46.67 -31.34 -18.45
N ALA A 500 46.56 -32.59 -18.92
CA ALA A 500 47.31 -33.07 -20.08
C ALA A 500 46.61 -32.69 -21.39
N GLU A 501 47.38 -32.28 -22.40
CA GLU A 501 46.86 -31.90 -23.72
C GLU A 501 46.28 -33.11 -24.46
N ILE A 502 45.03 -32.98 -24.88
CA ILE A 502 44.30 -33.92 -25.71
C ILE A 502 44.67 -33.64 -27.16
N ASN A 503 45.21 -34.67 -27.81
CA ASN A 503 45.58 -34.66 -29.22
C ASN A 503 46.56 -33.53 -29.62
N PRO A 504 47.80 -33.54 -29.10
CA PRO A 504 48.80 -32.51 -29.38
C PRO A 504 49.22 -32.40 -30.86
N ALA A 505 48.86 -33.41 -31.68
CA ALA A 505 49.06 -33.39 -33.13
C ALA A 505 48.04 -32.53 -33.89
N MET A 506 46.89 -32.23 -33.29
CA MET A 506 45.84 -31.39 -33.89
C MET A 506 45.57 -30.16 -33.03
N ARG A 507 46.22 -29.05 -33.37
CA ARG A 507 46.02 -27.74 -32.73
C ARG A 507 45.32 -26.80 -33.69
N PRO A 508 44.00 -26.54 -33.50
CA PRO A 508 43.31 -25.53 -34.28
C PRO A 508 44.03 -24.20 -34.12
N ARG A 509 44.55 -23.64 -35.23
CA ARG A 509 45.19 -22.32 -35.26
C ARG A 509 44.72 -21.46 -36.43
N VAL A 510 44.69 -20.15 -36.22
CA VAL A 510 44.57 -19.15 -37.29
C VAL A 510 45.78 -18.24 -37.24
N THR A 511 46.43 -18.07 -38.40
CA THR A 511 47.64 -17.26 -38.55
C THR A 511 47.29 -15.95 -39.24
N ALA A 512 47.76 -14.85 -38.69
CA ALA A 512 47.56 -13.53 -39.28
C ALA A 512 48.48 -13.31 -40.48
N ALA A 513 47.96 -12.56 -41.45
CA ALA A 513 48.75 -12.06 -42.56
C ALA A 513 49.49 -10.78 -42.14
N GLN A 514 50.57 -10.48 -42.87
CA GLN A 514 51.27 -9.21 -42.73
C GLN A 514 50.38 -8.05 -43.18
N GLY A 515 50.31 -6.97 -42.41
CA GLY A 515 49.56 -5.76 -42.78
C GLY A 515 48.74 -5.16 -41.65
N THR A 516 47.68 -4.45 -42.03
CA THR A 516 46.78 -3.71 -41.13
C THR A 516 46.06 -4.63 -40.15
N LEU A 517 45.67 -4.08 -39.00
CA LEU A 517 44.88 -4.75 -37.99
C LEU A 517 43.59 -5.33 -38.58
N ALA A 518 43.44 -6.64 -38.43
CA ALA A 518 42.26 -7.39 -38.87
C ALA A 518 41.85 -8.39 -37.80
N ARG A 519 40.56 -8.76 -37.78
CA ARG A 519 40.04 -9.75 -36.85
C ARG A 519 40.22 -11.16 -37.42
N TYR A 520 40.91 -12.00 -36.64
CA TYR A 520 41.13 -13.40 -36.95
C TYR A 520 40.34 -14.28 -35.99
N THR A 521 39.81 -15.37 -36.51
CA THR A 521 38.89 -16.26 -35.79
C THR A 521 39.25 -17.71 -36.05
N ILE A 522 39.11 -18.54 -35.02
CA ILE A 522 39.12 -19.98 -35.14
C ILE A 522 38.03 -20.62 -34.30
N THR A 523 37.32 -21.58 -34.90
CA THR A 523 36.27 -22.35 -34.24
C THR A 523 36.63 -23.83 -34.26
N SER A 524 36.45 -24.51 -33.13
CA SER A 524 36.67 -25.95 -33.03
C SER A 524 35.66 -26.60 -32.10
N ALA A 525 35.23 -27.80 -32.45
CA ALA A 525 34.56 -28.70 -31.50
C ALA A 525 35.52 -29.12 -30.38
N LEU A 526 34.98 -29.46 -29.21
CA LEU A 526 35.78 -30.01 -28.12
C LEU A 526 35.96 -31.51 -28.35
N PRO A 527 37.20 -32.03 -28.31
CA PRO A 527 37.44 -33.45 -28.19
C PRO A 527 36.77 -34.03 -26.93
N THR A 528 36.34 -35.29 -27.00
CA THR A 528 35.78 -36.01 -25.85
C THR A 528 36.75 -35.99 -24.67
N GLY A 529 36.25 -35.69 -23.47
CA GLY A 529 37.05 -35.63 -22.24
C GLY A 529 37.77 -34.30 -21.99
N THR A 530 37.50 -33.26 -22.80
CA THR A 530 37.97 -31.90 -22.52
C THR A 530 37.40 -31.38 -21.21
N ALA A 531 38.28 -30.97 -20.30
CA ALA A 531 37.92 -30.31 -19.03
C ALA A 531 38.29 -28.83 -19.02
N SER A 532 39.34 -28.45 -19.74
CA SER A 532 39.75 -27.06 -19.90
C SER A 532 40.34 -26.82 -21.29
N VAL A 533 40.35 -25.56 -21.70
CA VAL A 533 40.88 -25.12 -22.99
C VAL A 533 41.94 -24.07 -22.74
N ASN A 534 43.13 -24.31 -23.27
CA ASN A 534 44.24 -23.38 -23.28
C ASN A 534 44.25 -22.63 -24.61
N ALA A 535 44.26 -21.30 -24.52
CA ALA A 535 44.40 -20.42 -25.67
C ALA A 535 45.82 -19.86 -25.70
N ALA A 536 46.54 -20.12 -26.78
CA ALA A 536 47.88 -19.63 -27.00
C ALA A 536 47.85 -18.43 -27.95
N VAL A 537 48.51 -17.36 -27.53
CA VAL A 537 48.72 -16.12 -28.28
C VAL A 537 50.23 -16.02 -28.52
N ARG A 538 50.67 -16.24 -29.77
CA ARG A 538 52.08 -16.54 -30.03
C ARG A 538 52.57 -16.03 -31.38
N PHE A 539 53.82 -15.63 -31.40
CA PHE A 539 54.63 -15.46 -32.60
C PHE A 539 55.79 -16.46 -32.59
N THR A 540 56.07 -17.09 -33.74
CA THR A 540 57.24 -17.96 -33.92
C THR A 540 57.91 -17.67 -35.27
N GLY A 541 59.23 -17.49 -35.27
CA GLY A 541 60.01 -17.22 -36.48
C GLY A 541 60.96 -16.04 -36.29
N THR A 542 61.49 -15.50 -37.38
CA THR A 542 62.47 -14.41 -37.36
C THR A 542 61.78 -13.06 -37.53
N MET A 543 62.07 -12.09 -36.67
CA MET A 543 61.66 -10.69 -36.84
C MET A 543 62.86 -9.82 -37.19
N ALA A 544 62.67 -8.82 -38.06
CA ALA A 544 63.64 -7.76 -38.28
C ALA A 544 63.66 -6.75 -37.11
N ALA A 545 64.72 -5.95 -37.05
CA ALA A 545 64.88 -4.92 -36.03
C ALA A 545 63.72 -3.91 -36.04
N ASN A 546 63.20 -3.63 -34.85
CA ASN A 546 62.08 -2.71 -34.59
C ASN A 546 60.72 -3.17 -35.12
N SER A 547 60.56 -4.44 -35.52
CA SER A 547 59.25 -4.98 -35.86
C SER A 547 58.39 -5.24 -34.61
N VAL A 548 57.08 -5.03 -34.75
CA VAL A 548 56.07 -5.27 -33.70
C VAL A 548 55.01 -6.25 -34.20
N ALA A 549 54.63 -7.19 -33.33
CA ALA A 549 53.46 -8.06 -33.49
C ALA A 549 52.46 -7.76 -32.36
N THR A 550 51.19 -7.54 -32.71
CA THR A 550 50.18 -7.01 -31.78
C THR A 550 48.94 -7.89 -31.76
N TRP A 551 48.38 -8.06 -30.57
CA TRP A 551 47.10 -8.70 -30.30
C TRP A 551 46.25 -7.82 -29.39
N ARG A 552 44.98 -7.64 -29.76
CA ARG A 552 43.99 -6.98 -28.90
C ARG A 552 42.62 -7.57 -29.10
N ASN A 553 41.67 -7.15 -28.25
CA ASN A 553 40.27 -7.55 -28.34
C ASN A 553 40.09 -9.07 -28.41
N LEU A 554 40.91 -9.76 -27.60
CA LEU A 554 40.96 -11.20 -27.50
C LEU A 554 39.64 -11.68 -26.89
N LYS A 555 38.93 -12.53 -27.62
CA LYS A 555 37.63 -13.05 -27.20
C LYS A 555 37.60 -14.55 -27.39
N MET A 556 37.20 -15.26 -26.34
CA MET A 556 36.87 -16.67 -26.41
C MET A 556 35.42 -16.83 -26.03
N GLU A 557 34.66 -17.58 -26.81
CA GLU A 557 33.22 -17.75 -26.60
C GLU A 557 32.76 -19.15 -26.99
N VAL A 558 31.69 -19.61 -26.34
CA VAL A 558 30.96 -20.80 -26.76
C VAL A 558 30.11 -20.45 -27.97
N GLY A 559 30.13 -21.30 -28.99
CA GLY A 559 29.38 -21.11 -30.23
C GLY A 559 30.23 -21.28 -31.48
N SER A 560 29.56 -21.41 -32.61
CA SER A 560 30.16 -21.67 -33.92
C SER A 560 30.48 -20.42 -34.73
N VAL A 561 30.16 -19.23 -34.21
CA VAL A 561 30.30 -17.94 -34.90
C VAL A 561 31.03 -16.97 -33.98
N ALA A 562 32.08 -16.33 -34.48
CA ALA A 562 32.71 -15.21 -33.77
C ALA A 562 31.77 -14.01 -33.80
N THR A 563 31.31 -13.60 -32.63
CA THR A 563 30.52 -12.38 -32.50
C THR A 563 31.44 -11.15 -32.55
N PRO A 564 30.92 -9.97 -32.94
CA PRO A 564 31.68 -8.73 -32.83
C PRO A 564 32.24 -8.54 -31.42
N PHE A 565 33.42 -7.94 -31.32
CA PHE A 565 34.00 -7.65 -30.02
C PHE A 565 33.12 -6.66 -29.26
N ASN A 566 32.71 -7.05 -28.06
CA ASN A 566 32.08 -6.19 -27.07
C ASN A 566 32.79 -6.42 -25.72
N ASP A 567 33.03 -5.34 -24.98
CA ASP A 567 33.64 -5.43 -23.65
C ASP A 567 32.58 -5.76 -22.58
N ALA A 568 31.79 -6.79 -22.86
CA ALA A 568 30.73 -7.24 -21.96
C ALA A 568 31.30 -7.74 -20.62
N ALA A 569 32.57 -8.18 -20.57
CA ALA A 569 33.24 -8.58 -19.35
C ALA A 569 33.41 -7.42 -18.36
N SER A 570 33.62 -6.17 -18.83
CA SER A 570 33.64 -4.99 -17.95
C SER A 570 32.24 -4.43 -17.64
N GLN A 571 31.27 -4.64 -18.53
CA GLN A 571 29.91 -4.10 -18.38
C GLN A 571 28.94 -5.02 -17.62
N MET A 572 29.19 -6.33 -17.59
CA MET A 572 28.28 -7.34 -17.02
C MET A 572 28.74 -7.90 -15.68
N GLY A 573 29.56 -7.16 -14.93
CA GLY A 573 30.04 -7.50 -13.59
C GLY A 573 28.96 -7.75 -12.52
N ASN A 574 27.69 -7.96 -12.87
CA ASN A 574 26.64 -8.32 -11.93
C ASN A 574 25.48 -9.15 -12.50
N GLN A 575 25.68 -10.00 -13.51
CA GLN A 575 24.62 -10.92 -13.96
C GLN A 575 24.78 -12.32 -13.34
N LEU A 576 24.43 -12.42 -12.06
CA LEU A 576 24.29 -13.70 -11.37
C LEU A 576 23.09 -14.46 -11.97
N THR A 577 23.35 -15.52 -12.71
CA THR A 577 22.35 -16.54 -13.10
C THR A 577 22.54 -17.76 -12.23
N ASN A 578 21.45 -18.38 -11.76
CA ASN A 578 21.54 -19.71 -11.13
C ASN A 578 21.82 -20.76 -12.22
N PRO A 579 22.93 -21.52 -12.13
CA PRO A 579 23.24 -22.59 -13.05
C PRO A 579 22.08 -23.54 -13.37
N GLY A 580 21.76 -23.68 -14.67
CA GLY A 580 20.76 -24.65 -15.16
C GLY A 580 19.29 -24.22 -15.04
N SER A 581 18.99 -23.05 -14.46
CA SER A 581 17.60 -22.60 -14.30
C SER A 581 17.06 -21.77 -15.48
N GLY A 582 17.94 -21.19 -16.30
CA GLY A 582 17.55 -20.23 -17.34
C GLY A 582 17.16 -18.84 -16.82
N TYR A 583 17.27 -18.60 -15.51
CA TYR A 583 16.80 -17.38 -14.85
C TYR A 583 17.95 -16.49 -14.34
N ARG A 584 17.79 -15.18 -14.51
CA ARG A 584 18.71 -14.11 -14.04
C ARG A 584 18.26 -13.52 -12.70
N ILE A 585 19.11 -13.53 -11.67
CA ILE A 585 18.77 -12.90 -10.38
C ILE A 585 18.54 -11.39 -10.60
N GLY A 586 17.38 -10.88 -10.15
CA GLY A 586 16.95 -9.49 -10.36
C GLY A 586 16.15 -9.22 -11.64
N ASP A 587 15.96 -10.22 -12.52
CA ASP A 587 15.07 -10.09 -13.67
C ASP A 587 13.60 -10.28 -13.23
N GLN A 588 12.82 -9.20 -13.31
CA GLN A 588 11.39 -9.19 -12.97
C GLN A 588 10.58 -10.22 -13.76
N ARG A 589 11.08 -10.70 -14.91
CA ARG A 589 10.42 -11.75 -15.71
C ARG A 589 10.50 -13.15 -15.09
N ASN A 590 11.32 -13.35 -14.06
CA ASN A 590 11.41 -14.62 -13.34
C ASN A 590 10.42 -14.71 -12.17
N LEU A 591 9.76 -13.60 -11.82
CA LEU A 591 8.66 -13.60 -10.87
C LEU A 591 7.41 -14.09 -11.61
N LEU A 592 6.74 -15.11 -11.05
CA LEU A 592 5.40 -15.48 -11.48
C LEU A 592 4.53 -14.22 -11.41
N THR A 593 3.89 -13.86 -12.53
CA THR A 593 3.04 -12.68 -12.61
C THR A 593 1.88 -12.83 -11.63
N ARG A 594 2.00 -12.31 -10.40
CA ARG A 594 1.00 -12.54 -9.34
C ARG A 594 -0.31 -11.83 -9.64
N THR A 595 -0.26 -10.68 -10.31
CA THR A 595 -1.39 -9.97 -10.93
C THR A 595 -0.84 -8.66 -11.45
N VAL A 596 -0.99 -8.36 -12.73
CA VAL A 596 -0.83 -6.97 -13.21
C VAL A 596 -2.21 -6.37 -13.27
N ALA A 597 -2.56 -5.58 -12.26
CA ALA A 597 -3.61 -4.59 -12.43
C ALA A 597 -3.31 -3.80 -13.71
N ASN A 598 -4.15 -3.97 -14.73
CA ASN A 598 -4.18 -3.23 -16.01
C ASN A 598 -3.40 -3.75 -17.24
N PHE A 599 -2.86 -4.97 -17.26
CA PHE A 599 -2.48 -5.58 -18.56
C PHE A 599 -3.31 -6.84 -18.83
N GLN A 600 -4.22 -6.72 -19.79
CA GLN A 600 -4.95 -7.84 -20.36
C GLN A 600 -3.92 -8.87 -20.84
N THR A 601 -3.90 -10.06 -20.23
CA THR A 601 -3.23 -11.21 -20.82
C THR A 601 -3.78 -11.36 -22.22
N ASN A 602 -2.94 -11.21 -23.24
CA ASN A 602 -3.39 -11.17 -24.63
C ASN A 602 -3.78 -12.60 -25.04
N VAL A 603 -4.93 -13.07 -24.58
CA VAL A 603 -5.49 -14.38 -24.93
C VAL A 603 -5.89 -14.31 -26.40
N PRO A 604 -5.23 -15.04 -27.32
CA PRO A 604 -5.50 -14.91 -28.76
C PRO A 604 -6.90 -15.40 -29.15
N ALA A 605 -7.54 -16.16 -28.28
CA ALA A 605 -8.83 -16.80 -28.49
C ALA A 605 -9.99 -15.89 -28.07
N SER A 606 -10.71 -15.35 -29.04
CA SER A 606 -11.97 -14.64 -28.77
C SER A 606 -13.05 -15.63 -28.31
N PRO A 607 -13.71 -15.42 -27.15
CA PRO A 607 -14.82 -16.29 -26.72
C PRO A 607 -15.98 -16.21 -27.72
N SER A 608 -16.56 -17.37 -28.02
CA SER A 608 -17.79 -17.51 -28.79
C SER A 608 -18.98 -17.73 -27.85
N PHE A 609 -20.16 -17.29 -28.29
CA PHE A 609 -21.38 -17.31 -27.49
C PHE A 609 -22.49 -17.99 -28.28
N SER A 610 -23.26 -18.86 -27.62
CA SER A 610 -24.50 -19.41 -28.16
C SER A 610 -25.66 -19.08 -27.23
N ILE A 611 -26.64 -18.36 -27.77
CA ILE A 611 -27.85 -17.96 -27.05
C ILE A 611 -28.98 -18.90 -27.50
N PRO A 612 -29.62 -19.65 -26.60
CA PRO A 612 -30.73 -20.54 -26.95
C PRO A 612 -31.92 -19.79 -27.59
N THR A 613 -32.50 -20.40 -28.63
CA THR A 613 -33.72 -19.95 -29.29
C THR A 613 -34.94 -20.35 -28.45
N GLY A 614 -35.51 -19.38 -27.72
CA GLY A 614 -36.67 -19.57 -26.85
C GLY A 614 -37.09 -18.25 -26.20
N SER A 615 -38.25 -18.21 -25.54
CA SER A 615 -38.78 -17.01 -24.86
C SER A 615 -38.54 -16.98 -23.35
N THR A 616 -37.92 -18.01 -22.78
CA THR A 616 -37.67 -18.11 -21.33
C THR A 616 -36.64 -17.08 -20.86
N SER A 617 -36.90 -16.47 -19.70
CA SER A 617 -36.02 -15.52 -19.02
C SER A 617 -36.00 -15.84 -17.52
N PRO A 618 -34.83 -15.93 -16.86
CA PRO A 618 -33.50 -15.77 -17.43
C PRO A 618 -33.12 -16.93 -18.37
N VAL A 619 -32.18 -16.67 -19.30
CA VAL A 619 -31.69 -17.66 -20.27
C VAL A 619 -30.26 -18.08 -19.92
N SER A 620 -29.98 -19.37 -20.04
CA SER A 620 -28.62 -19.90 -19.94
C SER A 620 -27.86 -19.64 -21.24
N VAL A 621 -26.91 -18.70 -21.22
CA VAL A 621 -26.03 -18.40 -22.36
C VAL A 621 -24.77 -19.24 -22.23
N SER A 622 -24.48 -20.06 -23.24
CA SER A 622 -23.24 -20.84 -23.26
C SER A 622 -22.10 -20.02 -23.86
N ILE A 623 -20.96 -20.10 -23.19
CA ILE A 623 -19.72 -19.40 -23.52
C ILE A 623 -18.68 -20.47 -23.79
N SER A 624 -17.99 -20.38 -24.92
CA SER A 624 -16.91 -21.31 -25.29
C SER A 624 -15.66 -20.53 -25.64
N VAL A 625 -14.54 -20.92 -25.03
CA VAL A 625 -13.21 -20.41 -25.34
C VAL A 625 -12.44 -21.54 -26.03
N PRO A 626 -11.97 -21.35 -27.28
CA PRO A 626 -11.16 -22.35 -27.96
C PRO A 626 -9.81 -22.53 -27.27
N ALA A 627 -9.10 -23.61 -27.59
CA ALA A 627 -7.76 -23.85 -27.07
C ALA A 627 -6.84 -22.66 -27.41
N TRP A 628 -5.99 -22.28 -26.47
CA TRP A 628 -5.18 -21.08 -26.58
C TRP A 628 -3.85 -21.25 -25.85
N THR A 629 -2.90 -20.41 -26.21
CA THR A 629 -1.55 -20.45 -25.65
C THR A 629 -1.27 -19.14 -24.92
N LEU A 630 -0.93 -19.26 -23.64
CA LEU A 630 -0.39 -18.17 -22.83
C LEU A 630 1.10 -18.05 -23.10
N ASN A 631 1.54 -16.89 -23.57
CA ASN A 631 2.96 -16.56 -23.73
C ASN A 631 3.37 -15.61 -22.61
N GLY A 632 4.16 -16.10 -21.65
CA GLY A 632 4.89 -15.27 -20.68
C GLY A 632 6.37 -15.25 -21.05
N GLY A 633 7.08 -14.14 -20.83
CA GLY A 633 8.48 -13.91 -21.22
C GLY A 633 9.32 -15.11 -21.69
N SER A 634 9.58 -16.08 -20.80
CA SER A 634 10.37 -17.30 -21.08
C SER A 634 9.60 -18.62 -20.99
N TYR A 635 8.26 -18.61 -20.89
CA TYR A 635 7.45 -19.80 -20.74
C TYR A 635 6.16 -19.75 -21.57
N THR A 636 5.72 -20.92 -22.02
CA THR A 636 4.54 -21.08 -22.87
C THR A 636 3.63 -22.12 -22.25
N VAL A 637 2.38 -21.77 -21.98
CA VAL A 637 1.39 -22.66 -21.36
C VAL A 637 0.21 -22.82 -22.30
N ASN A 638 -0.11 -24.06 -22.64
CA ASN A 638 -1.21 -24.38 -23.54
C ASN A 638 -2.46 -24.76 -22.73
N TYR A 639 -3.57 -24.07 -22.98
CA TYR A 639 -4.87 -24.36 -22.40
C TYR A 639 -5.77 -25.05 -23.41
N SER A 640 -6.43 -26.12 -22.98
CA SER A 640 -7.45 -26.81 -23.77
C SER A 640 -8.70 -25.93 -23.93
N ALA A 641 -9.50 -26.19 -24.96
CA ALA A 641 -10.80 -25.54 -25.10
C ALA A 641 -11.68 -25.82 -23.87
N SER A 642 -12.44 -24.81 -23.45
CA SER A 642 -13.30 -24.90 -22.25
C SER A 642 -14.57 -24.09 -22.45
N SER A 643 -15.67 -24.56 -21.86
CA SER A 643 -16.97 -23.93 -21.99
C SER A 643 -17.69 -23.87 -20.66
N THR A 644 -18.48 -22.82 -20.46
CA THR A 644 -19.33 -22.63 -19.29
C THR A 644 -20.66 -22.01 -19.70
N SER A 645 -21.62 -21.89 -18.78
CA SER A 645 -22.88 -21.19 -19.04
C SER A 645 -23.21 -20.21 -17.92
N ILE A 646 -23.81 -19.09 -18.26
CA ILE A 646 -24.24 -18.06 -17.31
C ILE A 646 -25.70 -17.67 -17.56
N SER A 647 -26.44 -17.46 -16.47
CA SER A 647 -27.86 -17.08 -16.51
C SER A 647 -27.99 -15.56 -16.68
N LEU A 648 -28.56 -15.11 -17.79
CA LEU A 648 -28.75 -13.68 -18.11
C LEU A 648 -30.22 -13.35 -18.36
N VAL A 649 -30.63 -12.13 -18.01
CA VAL A 649 -31.99 -11.63 -18.24
C VAL A 649 -32.10 -11.08 -19.66
N ARG A 650 -33.20 -11.39 -20.37
CA ARG A 650 -33.45 -10.87 -21.72
C ARG A 650 -33.67 -9.35 -21.71
N GLY A 651 -33.14 -8.64 -22.70
CA GLY A 651 -33.27 -7.19 -22.86
C GLY A 651 -32.34 -6.35 -21.97
N ILE A 652 -31.62 -6.95 -21.02
CA ILE A 652 -30.67 -6.25 -20.15
C ILE A 652 -29.23 -6.50 -20.66
N PRO A 653 -28.47 -5.45 -21.01
CA PRO A 653 -27.06 -5.58 -21.29
C PRO A 653 -26.27 -5.90 -20.02
N SER A 654 -25.55 -7.03 -19.99
CA SER A 654 -24.75 -7.47 -18.85
C SER A 654 -23.26 -7.51 -19.21
N ASN A 655 -22.40 -6.99 -18.34
CA ASN A 655 -20.95 -7.22 -18.43
C ASN A 655 -20.64 -8.59 -17.85
N VAL A 656 -19.95 -9.43 -18.62
CA VAL A 656 -19.55 -10.76 -18.17
C VAL A 656 -18.03 -10.87 -18.23
N TYR A 657 -17.42 -11.28 -17.13
CA TYR A 657 -15.99 -11.47 -16.92
C TYR A 657 -15.66 -12.96 -16.98
N PHE A 658 -14.58 -13.32 -17.67
CA PHE A 658 -14.19 -14.71 -17.90
C PHE A 658 -12.79 -14.97 -17.34
N PHE A 659 -12.66 -16.03 -16.55
CA PHE A 659 -11.39 -16.41 -15.93
C PHE A 659 -11.31 -17.92 -15.68
N MET A 660 -10.11 -18.42 -15.40
CA MET A 660 -9.83 -19.81 -15.00
C MET A 660 -8.91 -19.82 -13.79
N ASP A 661 -9.01 -20.85 -12.95
CA ASP A 661 -8.10 -21.06 -11.82
C ASP A 661 -6.95 -22.00 -12.26
N ASP A 662 -5.70 -21.52 -12.25
CA ASP A 662 -4.50 -22.31 -12.54
C ASP A 662 -3.27 -21.74 -11.79
N PRO A 663 -3.20 -21.89 -10.45
CA PRO A 663 -2.16 -21.28 -9.62
C PRO A 663 -0.74 -21.73 -9.97
N ASP A 664 -0.60 -22.93 -10.49
CA ASP A 664 0.69 -23.51 -10.88
C ASP A 664 0.99 -23.32 -12.38
N GLN A 665 0.12 -22.64 -13.13
CA GLN A 665 0.24 -22.39 -14.58
C GLN A 665 0.59 -23.65 -15.39
N THR A 666 -0.03 -24.76 -15.01
CA THR A 666 0.20 -26.10 -15.60
C THR A 666 -0.46 -26.27 -16.97
N GLY A 667 -1.43 -25.41 -17.30
CA GLY A 667 -2.19 -25.51 -18.55
C GLY A 667 -3.11 -26.73 -18.61
N GLY A 668 -3.42 -27.18 -19.81
CA GLY A 668 -4.31 -28.31 -20.07
C GLY A 668 -5.79 -27.96 -19.88
N ALA A 669 -6.57 -28.95 -19.42
CA ALA A 669 -8.01 -28.78 -19.19
C ALA A 669 -8.25 -28.00 -17.90
N LYS A 670 -8.71 -26.75 -18.01
CA LYS A 670 -9.11 -25.91 -16.88
C LYS A 670 -10.56 -25.48 -17.02
N THR A 671 -11.23 -25.33 -15.88
CA THR A 671 -12.64 -24.95 -15.83
C THR A 671 -12.79 -23.46 -16.12
N LEU A 672 -13.54 -23.14 -17.17
CA LEU A 672 -13.92 -21.76 -17.46
C LEU A 672 -14.99 -21.28 -16.46
N VAL A 673 -14.75 -20.11 -15.88
CA VAL A 673 -15.70 -19.42 -14.98
C VAL A 673 -16.16 -18.14 -15.65
N ALA A 674 -17.45 -17.84 -15.52
CA ALA A 674 -18.05 -16.59 -15.99
C ALA A 674 -18.82 -15.93 -14.84
N SER A 675 -18.60 -14.64 -14.60
CA SER A 675 -19.30 -13.87 -13.57
C SER A 675 -19.76 -12.50 -14.09
N THR A 676 -20.83 -11.96 -13.51
CA THR A 676 -21.25 -10.55 -13.71
C THR A 676 -20.60 -9.60 -12.71
N ASN A 677 -19.94 -10.11 -11.66
CA ASN A 677 -19.19 -9.30 -10.71
C ASN A 677 -17.72 -9.20 -11.17
N PRO A 678 -17.16 -7.99 -11.39
CA PRO A 678 -15.74 -7.82 -11.70
C PRO A 678 -14.82 -8.37 -10.61
N ASP A 679 -15.20 -8.28 -9.34
CA ASP A 679 -14.35 -8.63 -8.20
C ASP A 679 -14.03 -10.13 -8.16
N ASP A 680 -14.91 -10.97 -8.71
CA ASP A 680 -14.70 -12.40 -8.78
C ASP A 680 -13.49 -12.75 -9.67
N ALA A 681 -13.14 -11.93 -10.67
CA ALA A 681 -11.92 -12.18 -11.44
C ALA A 681 -10.63 -12.02 -10.62
N TYR A 682 -10.71 -11.34 -9.47
CA TYR A 682 -9.58 -10.98 -8.61
C TYR A 682 -9.58 -11.65 -7.24
N ALA A 683 -10.61 -12.44 -6.92
CA ALA A 683 -10.84 -12.92 -5.56
C ALA A 683 -9.93 -14.09 -5.10
N ASN A 684 -9.07 -14.64 -5.96
CA ASN A 684 -8.18 -15.76 -5.62
C ASN A 684 -6.82 -15.65 -6.32
N ASP A 685 -5.77 -16.14 -5.65
CA ASP A 685 -4.44 -16.31 -6.21
C ASP A 685 -4.44 -17.37 -7.32
N GLY A 686 -3.70 -17.11 -8.42
CA GLY A 686 -3.60 -18.07 -9.53
C GLY A 686 -4.71 -17.97 -10.58
N ARG A 687 -5.55 -16.93 -10.52
CA ARG A 687 -6.58 -16.67 -11.53
C ARG A 687 -6.01 -16.10 -12.82
N ILE A 688 -6.35 -16.74 -13.92
CA ILE A 688 -6.01 -16.31 -15.27
C ILE A 688 -7.21 -15.58 -15.85
N TYR A 689 -7.08 -14.26 -15.97
CA TYR A 689 -8.10 -13.43 -16.58
C TYR A 689 -8.05 -13.53 -18.11
N ILE A 690 -9.16 -13.97 -18.70
CA ILE A 690 -9.30 -14.18 -20.14
C ILE A 690 -9.87 -12.94 -20.82
N GLY A 691 -10.75 -12.20 -20.14
CA GLY A 691 -11.30 -10.94 -20.63
C GLY A 691 -12.70 -10.67 -20.11
N ALA A 692 -13.34 -9.62 -20.65
CA ALA A 692 -14.74 -9.31 -20.40
C ALA A 692 -15.47 -8.98 -21.70
N LYS A 693 -16.77 -9.25 -21.74
CA LYS A 693 -17.63 -8.85 -22.85
C LYS A 693 -19.00 -8.41 -22.34
N LYS A 694 -19.50 -7.33 -22.94
CA LYS A 694 -20.89 -6.92 -22.77
C LYS A 694 -21.78 -7.79 -23.65
N ILE A 695 -22.72 -8.50 -23.06
CA ILE A 695 -23.65 -9.41 -23.74
C ILE A 695 -25.06 -8.84 -23.58
N THR A 696 -25.77 -8.70 -24.69
CA THR A 696 -27.20 -8.34 -24.70
C THR A 696 -27.99 -9.49 -25.31
N VAL A 697 -28.86 -10.09 -24.51
CA VAL A 697 -29.77 -11.14 -25.01
C VAL A 697 -31.02 -10.45 -25.58
N PRO A 698 -31.40 -10.72 -26.84
CA PRO A 698 -32.60 -10.12 -27.45
C PRO A 698 -33.89 -10.41 -26.66
N SER A 699 -34.78 -9.42 -26.63
CA SER A 699 -36.08 -9.47 -25.92
C SER A 699 -37.12 -10.39 -26.58
N SER A 700 -36.95 -10.77 -27.85
CA SER A 700 -37.83 -11.71 -28.56
C SER A 700 -37.07 -12.58 -29.56
N GLY A 701 -37.54 -13.82 -29.75
CA GLY A 701 -36.93 -14.81 -30.64
C GLY A 701 -37.05 -14.40 -32.10
N SER A 702 -36.01 -13.77 -32.63
CA SER A 702 -35.84 -13.57 -34.07
C SER A 702 -34.40 -13.87 -34.46
N SER A 703 -34.27 -14.84 -35.36
CA SER A 703 -33.03 -15.26 -36.00
C SER A 703 -32.51 -14.18 -36.96
N SER A 704 -31.21 -13.89 -36.89
CA SER A 704 -30.36 -13.72 -38.07
C SER A 704 -28.89 -13.73 -37.65
N GLY A 705 -28.10 -14.53 -38.34
CA GLY A 705 -26.68 -14.72 -38.06
C GLY A 705 -25.78 -13.71 -38.78
N SER A 706 -24.52 -13.78 -38.36
CA SER A 706 -23.29 -13.33 -39.04
C SER A 706 -23.11 -11.84 -39.31
N GLY A 707 -22.05 -11.27 -38.72
CA GLY A 707 -21.53 -9.96 -39.05
C GLY A 707 -20.30 -9.64 -38.23
N GLY A 708 -19.14 -10.16 -38.64
CA GLY A 708 -17.84 -9.70 -38.14
C GLY A 708 -17.62 -8.23 -38.47
N GLY A 709 -17.02 -7.50 -37.53
CA GLY A 709 -16.61 -6.12 -37.70
C GLY A 709 -15.57 -5.77 -36.63
N GLY A 710 -14.31 -5.68 -37.04
CA GLY A 710 -13.20 -5.27 -36.20
C GLY A 710 -13.39 -3.84 -35.70
N GLY A 711 -13.12 -3.62 -34.42
CA GLY A 711 -13.09 -2.31 -33.79
C GLY A 711 -12.09 -2.33 -32.66
N THR A 712 -10.86 -1.93 -32.94
CA THR A 712 -9.83 -1.64 -31.94
C THR A 712 -10.24 -0.37 -31.16
N GLY A 713 -11.02 -0.55 -30.10
CA GLY A 713 -11.37 0.51 -29.16
C GLY A 713 -10.32 0.61 -28.05
N ARG A 714 -9.31 1.45 -28.25
CA ARG A 714 -8.38 1.92 -27.21
C ARG A 714 -9.19 2.59 -26.07
N PRO A 715 -9.00 2.25 -24.78
CA PRO A 715 -9.53 3.04 -23.69
C PRO A 715 -8.72 4.34 -23.52
N PRO A 716 -9.31 5.40 -22.95
CA PRO A 716 -8.72 6.73 -22.92
C PRO A 716 -7.47 6.77 -22.03
N SER A 717 -6.45 7.50 -22.47
CA SER A 717 -5.43 8.04 -21.58
C SER A 717 -6.12 8.93 -20.54
N ASN A 718 -6.03 8.58 -19.25
CA ASN A 718 -6.38 9.52 -18.19
C ASN A 718 -5.21 10.48 -17.96
N PRO A 719 -5.46 11.78 -17.70
CA PRO A 719 -4.42 12.77 -17.51
C PRO A 719 -3.80 12.66 -16.10
N VAL A 720 -2.53 13.06 -16.04
CA VAL A 720 -1.62 13.33 -14.90
C VAL A 720 -2.03 12.81 -13.52
#